data_AF-A0A1J4L467-F1
#
_entry.id   AF-A0A1J4L467-F1
#
_cell.length_a   1.000
_cell.length_b   1.000
_cell.length_c   1.000
_cell.angle_alpha   90.00
_cell.angle_beta   90.00
_cell.angle_gamma   90.00
#
_symmetry.space_group_name_H-M   'P 1'
#
loop_
_entity.id
_entity.type
_entity.pdbx_description
1 polymer ?
#
loop_
_entity_poly.entity_id
_entity_poly.type
_entity_poly.pdbx_seq_one_letter_code
_entity_poly.pdbx_strand_id
1 'polypeptide(L)'
;MIDESLFDELLSSVPKNIQSLISETNIELSDLKKEILRKHRIICLLPYFLLSQELPLAHFPDMDHTLNLFQPKEITAFVGLSLISQNTSFLIHNLQMNPVIFAETIVKNTKIPNYQYFLRVIIPSIYGYFSSYEHMNFANCFYLAIIDIADPEIAIPIVVPFLTAPITYRYIEYTLTEFFTDMDWDQSLDSRNKNSSLLLEYLTRGIPLLPEQILQLFRQIKSKNWRSHFLAELFLVNFVFPNVLRWSKAHFMNDKIPQVKKMLSNVGQFKDGLKSLYQTLCTARSLFQPPFMYHCFNQPSISYYLVIHDIQLLAEFLDTQKLLPSCVEIDIYRKVPLNFQFINFWCYVYPSHHQVKEPPTMRLVFPQIQVNERTNPEFQRRFRSLQSLADNSNKFNFVLQNSGNSEFYDYSRNQCCFQLKKLADSFEIFMDTLRLHKEMVKWNNLVTSNQIFLYLSHLTSLKQWPFILNILPRKVQFLYYLSNFDESSFQDSFDKITKLSTDWDFYIHQKIESTITDSLPISFFSTLSLFSSIAQSSLPEKFVQIMKVLEQIELFAPQNDDALYFLLIQNVPGRVLLNTYVEINVIAIRDAEASQYCTKTQKIRWQRFEKLIYESAKDNKDLTSQLIGQQNKFQEIFVRCKRPLLIQ
;
A
#
# COMPACT_ATOMS: atom_id res chain seq x y z
N MET A 1 -9.83 -4.13 52.07
CA MET A 1 -8.34 -4.06 52.07
C MET A 1 -7.88 -4.40 50.66
N ILE A 2 -6.83 -3.74 50.16
CA ILE A 2 -6.25 -4.10 48.85
C ILE A 2 -5.47 -5.40 49.04
N ASP A 3 -5.60 -6.35 48.12
CA ASP A 3 -4.84 -7.59 48.13
C ASP A 3 -3.33 -7.30 47.99
N GLU A 4 -2.49 -7.91 48.84
CA GLU A 4 -1.02 -7.77 48.75
C GLU A 4 -0.48 -8.35 47.45
N SER A 5 -1.07 -9.45 46.98
CA SER A 5 -0.69 -10.09 45.73
C SER A 5 -0.87 -9.17 44.51
N LEU A 6 -1.98 -8.43 44.46
CA LEU A 6 -2.27 -7.49 43.37
C LEU A 6 -1.29 -6.32 43.32
N PHE A 7 -0.83 -5.83 44.48
CA PHE A 7 0.15 -4.74 44.52
C PHE A 7 1.51 -5.19 43.97
N ASP A 8 1.97 -6.37 44.39
CA ASP A 8 3.25 -6.92 43.95
C ASP A 8 3.23 -7.32 42.47
N GLU A 9 2.10 -7.85 41.98
CA GLU A 9 1.88 -8.14 40.57
C GLU A 9 1.96 -6.87 39.71
N LEU A 10 1.30 -5.79 40.12
CA LEU A 10 1.36 -4.52 39.40
C LEU A 10 2.75 -3.88 39.46
N LEU A 11 3.41 -3.94 40.62
CA LEU A 11 4.74 -3.36 40.80
C LEU A 11 5.81 -4.06 39.95
N SER A 12 5.68 -5.37 39.76
CA SER A 12 6.61 -6.19 38.97
C SER A 12 6.31 -6.15 37.46
N SER A 13 5.03 -5.99 37.07
CA SER A 13 4.60 -6.17 35.68
C SER A 13 4.40 -4.87 34.89
N VAL A 14 4.17 -3.73 35.56
CA VAL A 14 3.87 -2.47 34.88
C VAL A 14 5.17 -1.73 34.51
N PRO A 15 5.43 -1.45 33.21
CA PRO A 15 6.64 -0.73 32.82
C PRO A 15 6.67 0.69 33.40
N LYS A 16 7.84 1.15 33.83
CA LYS A 16 7.99 2.49 34.45
C LYS A 16 8.12 3.62 33.43
N ASN A 17 8.48 3.30 32.19
CA ASN A 17 8.75 4.25 31.10
C ASN A 17 7.60 4.38 30.07
N ILE A 18 6.37 4.00 30.44
CA ILE A 18 5.21 3.96 29.51
C ILE A 18 4.99 5.28 28.79
N GLN A 19 5.16 6.42 29.46
CA GLN A 19 4.95 7.73 28.85
C GLN A 19 5.97 8.02 27.71
N SER A 20 7.23 7.60 27.87
CA SER A 20 8.24 7.71 26.80
C SER A 20 7.82 6.85 25.60
N LEU A 21 7.45 5.59 25.86
CA LEU A 21 7.03 4.65 24.82
C LEU A 21 5.79 5.15 24.06
N ILE A 22 4.79 5.69 24.76
CA ILE A 22 3.62 6.31 24.13
C ILE A 22 4.04 7.50 23.27
N SER A 23 4.94 8.35 23.77
CA SER A 23 5.40 9.52 23.01
C SER A 23 6.16 9.14 21.73
N GLU A 24 7.04 8.14 21.81
CA GLU A 24 7.81 7.62 20.67
C GLU A 24 6.87 7.00 19.63
N THR A 25 5.96 6.12 20.05
CA THR A 25 4.97 5.50 19.15
C THR A 25 4.04 6.55 18.51
N ASN A 26 3.67 7.62 19.22
CA ASN A 26 2.85 8.69 18.65
C ASN A 26 3.59 9.50 17.57
N ILE A 27 4.90 9.69 17.71
CA ILE A 27 5.73 10.32 16.68
C ILE A 27 5.77 9.44 15.44
N GLU A 28 6.08 8.14 15.61
CA GLU A 28 6.08 7.17 14.51
C GLU A 28 4.73 7.10 13.79
N LEU A 29 3.62 7.06 14.55
CA LEU A 29 2.27 7.09 14.01
C LEU A 29 1.98 8.35 13.21
N SER A 30 2.41 9.52 13.68
CA SER A 30 2.23 10.79 12.97
C SER A 30 2.96 10.76 11.62
N ASP A 31 4.20 10.28 11.60
CA ASP A 31 5.00 10.22 10.37
C ASP A 31 4.43 9.20 9.39
N LEU A 32 4.01 8.04 9.90
CA LEU A 32 3.35 6.99 9.10
C LEU A 32 2.05 7.51 8.47
N LYS A 33 1.23 8.27 9.21
CA LYS A 33 0.00 8.89 8.67
C LYS A 33 0.30 9.81 7.49
N LYS A 34 1.32 10.66 7.63
CA LYS A 34 1.74 11.58 6.57
C LYS A 34 2.28 10.84 5.36
N GLU A 35 3.07 9.78 5.58
CA GLU A 35 3.61 8.95 4.51
C GLU A 35 2.48 8.28 3.69
N ILE A 36 1.50 7.67 4.36
CA ILE A 36 0.33 7.06 3.71
C ILE A 36 -0.42 8.11 2.87
N LEU A 37 -0.71 9.28 3.43
CA LEU A 37 -1.40 10.37 2.71
C LEU A 37 -0.64 10.83 1.47
N ARG A 38 0.69 11.01 1.56
CA ARG A 38 1.52 11.38 0.40
C ARG A 38 1.49 10.31 -0.69
N LYS A 39 1.55 9.02 -0.34
CA LYS A 39 1.45 7.92 -1.31
C LYS A 39 0.07 7.86 -1.96
N HIS A 40 -0.99 8.04 -1.18
CA HIS A 40 -2.35 8.11 -1.68
C HIS A 40 -2.55 9.25 -2.68
N ARG A 41 -2.01 10.43 -2.40
CA ARG A 41 -1.98 11.56 -3.34
C ARG A 41 -1.34 11.15 -4.67
N ILE A 42 -0.14 10.55 -4.61
CA ILE A 42 0.56 10.13 -5.83
C ILE A 42 -0.28 9.13 -6.63
N ILE A 43 -0.81 8.09 -5.99
CA ILE A 43 -1.58 7.05 -6.67
C ILE A 43 -2.85 7.62 -7.31
N CYS A 44 -3.57 8.52 -6.63
CA CYS A 44 -4.79 9.13 -7.17
C CYS A 44 -4.50 10.04 -8.37
N LEU A 45 -3.42 10.82 -8.29
CA LEU A 45 -3.17 11.90 -9.24
C LEU A 45 -2.29 11.49 -10.43
N LEU A 46 -1.40 10.50 -10.27
CA LEU A 46 -0.46 10.10 -11.32
C LEU A 46 -1.13 9.71 -12.65
N PRO A 47 -2.22 8.91 -12.67
CA PRO A 47 -2.85 8.55 -13.93
C PRO A 47 -3.41 9.76 -14.66
N TYR A 48 -3.90 10.76 -13.93
CA TYR A 48 -4.41 12.00 -14.53
C TYR A 48 -3.28 12.78 -15.18
N PHE A 49 -2.22 13.09 -14.44
CA PHE A 49 -1.10 13.91 -14.94
C PHE A 49 -0.33 13.25 -16.10
N LEU A 50 -0.28 11.92 -16.16
CA LEU A 50 0.36 11.22 -17.28
C LEU A 50 -0.53 11.12 -18.53
N LEU A 51 -1.86 11.08 -18.37
CA LEU A 51 -2.80 10.97 -19.50
C LEU A 51 -3.25 12.34 -20.04
N SER A 52 -3.13 13.41 -19.25
CA SER A 52 -3.61 14.75 -19.60
C SER A 52 -2.70 15.54 -20.55
N GLN A 53 -1.72 14.90 -21.21
CA GLN A 53 -0.85 15.58 -22.20
C GLN A 53 -1.63 16.22 -23.37
N GLU A 54 -2.91 15.86 -23.57
CA GLU A 54 -3.79 16.37 -24.64
C GLU A 54 -4.84 17.40 -24.19
N LEU A 55 -4.94 17.75 -22.90
CA LEU A 55 -5.87 18.81 -22.46
C LEU A 55 -5.17 20.17 -22.56
N PRO A 56 -5.82 21.22 -23.12
CA PRO A 56 -5.24 22.55 -23.19
C PRO A 56 -5.12 23.11 -21.77
N LEU A 57 -3.94 22.94 -21.16
CA LEU A 57 -3.48 23.52 -19.90
C LEU A 57 -3.30 25.05 -20.03
N ALA A 58 -4.14 25.74 -20.80
CA ALA A 58 -4.02 27.15 -21.17
C ALA A 58 -4.10 28.13 -19.97
N HIS A 59 -4.30 27.63 -18.75
CA HIS A 59 -4.44 28.42 -17.52
C HIS A 59 -3.40 28.06 -16.45
N PHE A 60 -2.44 27.18 -16.74
CA PHE A 60 -1.44 26.75 -15.76
C PHE A 60 -0.08 27.33 -16.15
N PRO A 61 0.49 28.26 -15.36
CA PRO A 61 1.81 28.83 -15.66
C PRO A 61 2.87 27.74 -15.56
N ASP A 62 3.77 27.62 -16.56
CA ASP A 62 5.09 26.93 -16.72
C ASP A 62 5.66 26.01 -15.61
N MET A 63 4.82 25.46 -14.75
CA MET A 63 5.17 24.67 -13.58
C MET A 63 4.99 23.22 -13.94
N ASP A 64 6.05 22.48 -13.67
CA ASP A 64 6.05 21.06 -13.87
C ASP A 64 5.20 20.36 -12.79
N HIS A 65 3.89 20.21 -13.05
CA HIS A 65 2.95 19.46 -12.20
C HIS A 65 3.42 18.03 -11.93
N THR A 66 4.09 17.48 -12.94
CA THR A 66 4.99 16.33 -12.89
C THR A 66 5.85 16.31 -11.64
N LEU A 67 6.78 17.25 -11.61
CA LEU A 67 7.72 17.47 -10.51
C LEU A 67 7.01 17.73 -9.18
N ASN A 68 5.97 18.58 -9.12
CA ASN A 68 5.25 18.88 -7.87
C ASN A 68 4.45 17.68 -7.33
N LEU A 69 4.15 16.68 -8.17
CA LEU A 69 3.55 15.43 -7.71
C LEU A 69 4.54 14.62 -6.87
N PHE A 70 5.79 14.48 -7.35
CA PHE A 70 6.81 13.63 -6.73
C PHE A 70 7.69 14.36 -5.71
N GLN A 71 7.95 15.65 -5.92
CA GLN A 71 8.72 16.53 -5.04
C GLN A 71 7.88 17.76 -4.68
N PRO A 72 6.81 17.57 -3.88
CA PRO A 72 5.97 18.69 -3.50
C PRO A 72 6.76 19.72 -2.70
N LYS A 73 6.61 21.00 -3.05
CA LYS A 73 7.15 22.08 -2.23
C LYS A 73 6.31 22.24 -0.97
N GLU A 74 6.89 21.92 0.18
CA GLU A 74 6.32 22.18 1.51
C GLU A 74 7.04 23.39 2.13
N ILE A 75 6.31 24.24 2.86
CA ILE A 75 6.90 25.36 3.60
C ILE A 75 6.50 25.30 5.07
N THR A 76 7.33 25.88 5.93
CA THR A 76 7.00 26.06 7.34
C THR A 76 5.80 26.98 7.49
N ALA A 77 4.98 26.70 8.51
CA ALA A 77 3.81 27.52 8.81
C ALA A 77 4.25 28.96 9.11
N PHE A 78 3.65 29.92 8.40
CA PHE A 78 3.70 31.35 8.70
C PHE A 78 2.27 31.86 8.86
N VAL A 79 2.11 33.12 9.30
CA VAL A 79 0.78 33.69 9.63
C VAL A 79 -0.22 33.56 8.46
N GLY A 80 0.20 33.91 7.23
CA GLY A 80 -0.67 33.78 6.05
C GLY A 80 -1.06 32.34 5.75
N LEU A 81 -0.14 31.37 5.86
CA LEU A 81 -0.46 29.95 5.69
C LEU A 81 -1.39 29.43 6.79
N SER A 82 -1.27 29.95 8.01
CA SER A 82 -2.12 29.58 9.13
C SER A 82 -3.57 30.02 8.90
N LEU A 83 -3.77 31.25 8.38
CA LEU A 83 -5.10 31.75 7.98
C LEU A 83 -5.70 30.92 6.84
N ILE A 84 -4.91 30.61 5.81
CA ILE A 84 -5.35 29.73 4.71
C ILE A 84 -5.74 28.36 5.25
N SER A 85 -4.92 27.76 6.12
CA SER A 85 -5.19 26.44 6.70
C SER A 85 -6.46 26.43 7.56
N GLN A 86 -6.68 27.49 8.35
CA GLN A 86 -7.89 27.64 9.18
C GLN A 86 -9.16 27.79 8.31
N ASN A 87 -9.15 28.70 7.32
CA ASN A 87 -10.28 28.87 6.40
C ASN A 87 -10.56 27.58 5.61
N THR A 88 -9.50 26.89 5.19
CA THR A 88 -9.62 25.61 4.48
C THR A 88 -10.23 24.54 5.36
N SER A 89 -9.88 24.51 6.66
CA SER A 89 -10.51 23.60 7.62
C SER A 89 -12.01 23.84 7.72
N PHE A 90 -12.45 25.09 7.85
CA PHE A 90 -13.88 25.42 7.88
C PHE A 90 -14.59 25.10 6.56
N LEU A 91 -13.94 25.36 5.43
CA LEU A 91 -14.46 25.05 4.11
C LEU A 91 -14.71 23.56 3.94
N ILE A 92 -13.69 22.73 4.19
CA ILE A 92 -13.78 21.27 4.07
C ILE A 92 -14.83 20.73 5.06
N HIS A 93 -14.82 21.22 6.30
CA HIS A 93 -15.82 20.83 7.29
C HIS A 93 -17.25 21.09 6.78
N ASN A 94 -17.50 22.27 6.23
CA ASN A 94 -18.82 22.62 5.69
C ASN A 94 -19.25 21.70 4.54
N LEU A 95 -18.33 21.35 3.63
CA LEU A 95 -18.63 20.43 2.53
C LEU A 95 -18.96 19.01 3.04
N GLN A 96 -18.26 18.55 4.07
CA GLN A 96 -18.49 17.25 4.68
C GLN A 96 -19.83 17.17 5.44
N MET A 97 -20.27 18.29 6.03
CA MET A 97 -21.56 18.38 6.69
C MET A 97 -22.73 18.56 5.71
N ASN A 98 -22.46 19.03 4.49
CA ASN A 98 -23.47 19.29 3.46
C ASN A 98 -23.17 18.56 2.13
N PRO A 99 -22.96 17.23 2.14
CA PRO A 99 -22.46 16.50 0.97
C PRO A 99 -23.46 16.50 -0.19
N VAL A 100 -24.78 16.50 0.10
CA VAL A 100 -25.84 16.53 -0.92
C VAL A 100 -25.84 17.85 -1.69
N ILE A 101 -25.77 18.98 -0.99
CA ILE A 101 -25.72 20.31 -1.61
C ILE A 101 -24.48 20.44 -2.49
N PHE A 102 -23.34 19.96 -2.00
CA PHE A 102 -22.11 19.95 -2.79
C PHE A 102 -22.24 19.06 -4.04
N ALA A 103 -22.79 17.86 -3.90
CA ALA A 103 -23.06 16.95 -5.01
C ALA A 103 -23.96 17.58 -6.09
N GLU A 104 -25.08 18.19 -5.70
CA GLU A 104 -25.97 18.91 -6.62
C GLU A 104 -25.25 20.00 -7.38
N THR A 105 -24.36 20.72 -6.69
CA THR A 105 -23.62 21.83 -7.27
C THR A 105 -22.64 21.34 -8.33
N ILE A 106 -21.92 20.24 -8.07
CA ILE A 106 -21.02 19.63 -9.05
C ILE A 106 -21.81 19.17 -10.28
N VAL A 107 -22.95 18.50 -10.09
CA VAL A 107 -23.80 17.98 -11.17
C VAL A 107 -24.38 19.09 -12.04
N LYS A 108 -24.81 20.21 -11.44
CA LYS A 108 -25.34 21.38 -12.18
C LYS A 108 -24.25 22.11 -12.99
N ASN A 109 -22.97 21.94 -12.65
CA ASN A 109 -21.86 22.71 -13.18
C ASN A 109 -20.89 21.86 -14.03
N THR A 110 -21.37 20.86 -14.78
CA THR A 110 -20.54 19.98 -15.62
C THR A 110 -19.78 20.68 -16.75
N LYS A 111 -20.15 21.92 -17.07
CA LYS A 111 -19.57 22.72 -18.17
C LYS A 111 -18.51 23.73 -17.71
N ILE A 112 -18.15 23.75 -16.42
CA ILE A 112 -17.14 24.69 -15.94
C ILE A 112 -15.77 24.42 -16.58
N PRO A 113 -14.95 25.46 -16.81
CA PRO A 113 -13.54 25.27 -17.12
C PRO A 113 -12.90 24.37 -16.05
N ASN A 114 -12.02 23.48 -16.46
CA ASN A 114 -11.31 22.56 -15.55
C ASN A 114 -12.21 21.55 -14.80
N TYR A 115 -13.41 21.24 -15.30
CA TYR A 115 -14.30 20.24 -14.66
C TYR A 115 -13.57 18.91 -14.38
N GLN A 116 -12.77 18.40 -15.33
CA GLN A 116 -11.97 17.18 -15.11
C GLN A 116 -10.93 17.32 -13.99
N TYR A 117 -10.31 18.50 -13.85
CA TYR A 117 -9.38 18.78 -12.75
C TYR A 117 -10.11 18.77 -11.41
N PHE A 118 -11.32 19.32 -11.34
CA PHE A 118 -12.18 19.23 -10.16
C PHE A 118 -12.44 17.78 -9.75
N LEU A 119 -12.88 16.96 -10.71
CA LEU A 119 -13.23 15.56 -10.44
C LEU A 119 -12.01 14.73 -10.03
N ARG A 120 -10.85 14.95 -10.66
CA ARG A 120 -9.68 14.06 -10.53
C ARG A 120 -8.63 14.55 -9.55
N VAL A 121 -8.64 15.83 -9.18
CA VAL A 121 -7.65 16.44 -8.28
C VAL A 121 -8.30 17.02 -7.03
N ILE A 122 -9.19 18.00 -7.20
CA ILE A 122 -9.74 18.77 -6.08
C ILE A 122 -10.62 17.89 -5.19
N ILE A 123 -11.60 17.18 -5.75
CA ILE A 123 -12.52 16.35 -4.97
C ILE A 123 -11.76 15.25 -4.19
N PRO A 124 -10.85 14.46 -4.78
CA PRO A 124 -10.04 13.53 -4.01
C PRO A 124 -9.24 14.20 -2.88
N SER A 125 -8.70 15.40 -3.10
CA SER A 125 -7.89 16.09 -2.08
C SER A 125 -8.68 16.48 -0.83
N ILE A 126 -9.91 17.00 -0.99
CA ILE A 126 -10.78 17.40 0.14
C ILE A 126 -11.39 16.21 0.88
N TYR A 127 -11.24 15.00 0.34
CA TYR A 127 -11.52 13.74 1.02
C TYR A 127 -10.24 12.98 1.36
N GLY A 128 -9.10 13.68 1.53
CA GLY A 128 -7.85 13.12 2.03
C GLY A 128 -7.29 11.99 1.17
N TYR A 129 -7.55 12.05 -0.14
CA TYR A 129 -7.22 11.00 -1.12
C TYR A 129 -7.67 9.60 -0.70
N PHE A 130 -8.78 9.54 0.05
CA PHE A 130 -9.38 8.31 0.56
C PHE A 130 -8.39 7.47 1.38
N SER A 131 -7.51 8.12 2.15
CA SER A 131 -6.36 7.46 2.82
C SER A 131 -6.68 6.61 4.03
N SER A 132 -7.85 6.83 4.63
CA SER A 132 -8.28 6.14 5.84
C SER A 132 -9.77 5.82 5.80
N TYR A 133 -10.23 5.01 6.75
CA TYR A 133 -11.65 4.74 6.91
C TYR A 133 -12.48 6.01 7.14
N GLU A 134 -11.97 6.96 7.94
CA GLU A 134 -12.65 8.23 8.20
C GLU A 134 -12.82 9.06 6.92
N HIS A 135 -11.74 9.20 6.14
CA HIS A 135 -11.77 9.88 4.84
C HIS A 135 -12.79 9.25 3.88
N MET A 136 -12.83 7.92 3.85
CA MET A 136 -13.79 7.17 3.03
C MET A 136 -15.24 7.40 3.45
N ASN A 137 -15.54 7.50 4.75
CA ASN A 137 -16.91 7.74 5.21
C ASN A 137 -17.43 9.12 4.78
N PHE A 138 -16.60 10.16 4.87
CA PHE A 138 -16.97 11.49 4.37
C PHE A 138 -17.19 11.47 2.85
N ALA A 139 -16.27 10.84 2.10
CA ALA A 139 -16.38 10.71 0.65
C ALA A 139 -17.64 9.96 0.22
N ASN A 140 -17.95 8.85 0.91
CA ASN A 140 -19.07 7.99 0.59
C ASN A 140 -20.41 8.74 0.61
N CYS A 141 -20.62 9.63 1.58
CA CYS A 141 -21.84 10.43 1.65
C CYS A 141 -22.04 11.30 0.41
N PHE A 142 -20.96 11.90 -0.11
CA PHE A 142 -20.97 12.68 -1.34
C PHE A 142 -21.23 11.81 -2.58
N TYR A 143 -20.54 10.67 -2.71
CA TYR A 143 -20.69 9.81 -3.89
C TYR A 143 -22.04 9.09 -3.94
N LEU A 144 -22.62 8.73 -2.79
CA LEU A 144 -24.00 8.24 -2.73
C LEU A 144 -24.98 9.31 -3.19
N ALA A 145 -24.80 10.56 -2.74
CA ALA A 145 -25.63 11.67 -3.20
C ALA A 145 -25.52 11.90 -4.71
N ILE A 146 -24.32 11.76 -5.31
CA ILE A 146 -24.15 11.83 -6.77
C ILE A 146 -24.98 10.75 -7.49
N ILE A 147 -24.92 9.50 -7.03
CA ILE A 147 -25.72 8.40 -7.60
C ILE A 147 -27.23 8.66 -7.44
N ASP A 148 -27.62 9.35 -6.36
CA ASP A 148 -29.01 9.65 -6.09
C ASP A 148 -29.63 10.68 -7.04
N ILE A 149 -28.84 11.68 -7.45
CA ILE A 149 -29.34 12.89 -8.12
C ILE A 149 -28.95 13.01 -9.59
N ALA A 150 -27.89 12.34 -10.04
CA ALA A 150 -27.35 12.50 -11.39
C ALA A 150 -27.71 11.32 -12.29
N ASP A 151 -27.89 11.62 -13.59
CA ASP A 151 -27.97 10.59 -14.62
C ASP A 151 -26.64 9.81 -14.70
N PRO A 152 -26.67 8.51 -15.05
CA PRO A 152 -25.47 7.66 -15.07
C PRO A 152 -24.29 8.25 -15.87
N GLU A 153 -24.56 8.89 -17.00
CA GLU A 153 -23.55 9.51 -17.87
C GLU A 153 -22.78 10.64 -17.18
N ILE A 154 -23.42 11.35 -16.25
CA ILE A 154 -22.80 12.40 -15.43
C ILE A 154 -22.16 11.80 -14.18
N ALA A 155 -22.85 10.85 -13.55
CA ALA A 155 -22.41 10.22 -12.32
C ALA A 155 -21.12 9.40 -12.49
N ILE A 156 -20.99 8.64 -13.57
CA ILE A 156 -19.83 7.75 -13.80
C ILE A 156 -18.51 8.51 -13.74
N PRO A 157 -18.26 9.58 -14.53
CA PRO A 157 -17.01 10.34 -14.45
C PRO A 157 -16.70 10.89 -13.05
N ILE A 158 -17.72 11.24 -12.26
CA ILE A 158 -17.57 11.78 -10.91
C ILE A 158 -17.17 10.67 -9.93
N VAL A 159 -17.77 9.48 -10.04
CA VAL A 159 -17.55 8.35 -9.13
C VAL A 159 -16.22 7.62 -9.40
N VAL A 160 -15.76 7.59 -10.67
CA VAL A 160 -14.56 6.85 -11.06
C VAL A 160 -13.32 7.13 -10.20
N PRO A 161 -12.95 8.38 -9.87
CA PRO A 161 -11.81 8.68 -8.98
C PRO A 161 -11.87 7.95 -7.64
N PHE A 162 -13.06 7.78 -7.06
CA PHE A 162 -13.25 7.06 -5.81
C PHE A 162 -13.12 5.54 -5.99
N LEU A 163 -13.64 5.01 -7.10
CA LEU A 163 -13.53 3.60 -7.44
C LEU A 163 -12.10 3.18 -7.80
N THR A 164 -11.29 4.09 -8.33
CA THR A 164 -9.87 3.84 -8.69
C THR A 164 -8.88 4.20 -7.59
N ALA A 165 -9.37 4.56 -6.40
CA ALA A 165 -8.54 4.96 -5.27
C ALA A 165 -7.71 3.79 -4.71
N PRO A 166 -6.64 4.06 -3.92
CA PRO A 166 -5.78 2.99 -3.41
C PRO A 166 -6.49 1.96 -2.53
N ILE A 167 -7.63 2.34 -1.95
CA ILE A 167 -8.50 1.50 -1.11
C ILE A 167 -9.09 0.30 -1.85
N THR A 168 -9.17 0.31 -3.18
CA THR A 168 -9.63 -0.85 -3.96
C THR A 168 -8.47 -1.75 -4.39
N TYR A 169 -7.23 -1.41 -4.07
CA TYR A 169 -6.07 -2.14 -4.59
C TYR A 169 -6.01 -3.59 -4.09
N ARG A 170 -6.45 -3.88 -2.86
CA ARG A 170 -6.49 -5.27 -2.36
C ARG A 170 -7.34 -6.17 -3.26
N TYR A 171 -8.48 -5.67 -3.73
CA TYR A 171 -9.35 -6.36 -4.68
C TYR A 171 -8.67 -6.58 -6.03
N ILE A 172 -8.01 -5.54 -6.57
CA ILE A 172 -7.28 -5.60 -7.85
C ILE A 172 -6.09 -6.57 -7.76
N GLU A 173 -5.28 -6.45 -6.71
CA GLU A 173 -4.11 -7.28 -6.46
C GLU A 173 -4.48 -8.76 -6.45
N TYR A 174 -5.48 -9.14 -5.65
CA TYR A 174 -5.98 -10.52 -5.61
C TYR A 174 -6.49 -10.97 -6.97
N THR A 175 -7.45 -10.23 -7.54
CA THR A 175 -8.14 -10.68 -8.76
C THR A 175 -7.18 -10.84 -9.93
N LEU A 176 -6.28 -9.89 -10.13
CA LEU A 176 -5.38 -9.91 -11.27
C LEU A 176 -4.21 -10.87 -11.05
N THR A 177 -3.73 -11.03 -9.81
CA THR A 177 -2.70 -12.04 -9.52
C THR A 177 -3.21 -13.44 -9.83
N GLU A 178 -4.39 -13.81 -9.34
CA GLU A 178 -4.98 -15.13 -9.60
C GLU A 178 -5.30 -15.30 -11.10
N PHE A 179 -5.90 -14.28 -11.72
CA PHE A 179 -6.24 -14.32 -13.14
C PHE A 179 -4.99 -14.52 -14.03
N PHE A 180 -3.93 -13.74 -13.86
CA PHE A 180 -2.74 -13.85 -14.71
C PHE A 180 -1.90 -15.11 -14.40
N THR A 181 -2.08 -15.72 -13.22
CA THR A 181 -1.45 -17.01 -12.89
C THR A 181 -2.10 -18.16 -13.67
N ASP A 182 -3.43 -18.14 -13.81
CA ASP A 182 -4.18 -19.23 -14.44
C ASP A 182 -4.54 -19.00 -15.91
N MET A 183 -4.24 -17.80 -16.42
CA MET A 183 -4.55 -17.41 -17.80
C MET A 183 -3.81 -18.28 -18.81
N ASP A 184 -4.53 -18.75 -19.82
CA ASP A 184 -3.95 -19.44 -20.96
C ASP A 184 -3.49 -18.43 -22.02
N TRP A 185 -2.19 -18.42 -22.33
CA TRP A 185 -1.61 -17.49 -23.30
C TRP A 185 -1.81 -17.92 -24.77
N ASP A 186 -2.48 -19.04 -25.03
CA ASP A 186 -2.88 -19.41 -26.39
C ASP A 186 -3.84 -18.37 -27.01
N GLN A 187 -3.67 -18.14 -28.31
CA GLN A 187 -4.42 -17.18 -29.11
C GLN A 187 -5.72 -17.75 -29.69
N SER A 188 -5.98 -19.05 -29.49
CA SER A 188 -7.21 -19.70 -29.92
C SER A 188 -8.47 -18.99 -29.39
N LEU A 189 -9.58 -19.12 -30.13
CA LEU A 189 -10.86 -18.55 -29.68
C LEU A 189 -11.32 -19.19 -28.36
N ASP A 190 -11.07 -20.49 -28.19
CA ASP A 190 -11.43 -21.24 -26.99
C ASP A 190 -10.66 -20.73 -25.77
N SER A 191 -9.35 -20.50 -25.89
CA SER A 191 -8.55 -19.91 -24.80
C SER A 191 -9.00 -18.49 -24.48
N ARG A 192 -9.36 -17.67 -25.48
CA ARG A 192 -9.92 -16.32 -25.24
C ARG A 192 -11.24 -16.36 -24.46
N ASN A 193 -12.12 -17.29 -24.81
CA ASN A 193 -13.39 -17.48 -24.12
C ASN A 193 -13.19 -17.99 -22.69
N LYS A 194 -12.32 -18.99 -22.52
CA LYS A 194 -11.90 -19.52 -21.22
C LYS A 194 -11.36 -18.40 -20.32
N ASN A 195 -10.43 -17.58 -20.83
CA ASN A 195 -9.84 -16.48 -20.07
C ASN A 195 -10.86 -15.39 -19.71
N SER A 196 -11.80 -15.07 -20.61
CA SER A 196 -12.86 -14.09 -20.31
C SER A 196 -13.78 -14.59 -19.18
N SER A 197 -14.13 -15.87 -19.20
CA SER A 197 -14.90 -16.52 -18.14
C SER A 197 -14.12 -16.56 -16.82
N LEU A 198 -12.83 -16.92 -16.89
CA LEU A 198 -11.92 -16.97 -15.74
C LEU A 198 -11.76 -15.60 -15.07
N LEU A 199 -11.63 -14.54 -15.87
CA LEU A 199 -11.59 -13.17 -15.35
C LEU A 199 -12.88 -12.83 -14.58
N LEU A 200 -14.05 -13.14 -15.12
CA LEU A 200 -15.33 -12.90 -14.45
C LEU A 200 -15.46 -13.69 -13.14
N GLU A 201 -14.97 -14.92 -13.12
CA GLU A 201 -14.92 -15.76 -11.93
C GLU A 201 -14.07 -15.11 -10.83
N TYR A 202 -12.83 -14.71 -11.14
CA TYR A 202 -11.95 -14.07 -10.17
C TYR A 202 -12.44 -12.70 -9.71
N LEU A 203 -13.01 -11.89 -10.61
CA LEU A 203 -13.69 -10.65 -10.24
C LEU A 203 -14.82 -10.92 -9.25
N THR A 204 -15.65 -11.93 -9.49
CA THR A 204 -16.77 -12.27 -8.62
C THR A 204 -16.30 -12.74 -7.25
N ARG A 205 -15.29 -13.64 -7.21
CA ARG A 205 -14.69 -14.14 -5.96
C ARG A 205 -14.01 -13.05 -5.15
N GLY A 206 -13.42 -12.05 -5.82
CA GLY A 206 -12.71 -10.95 -5.17
C GLY A 206 -13.62 -9.93 -4.49
N ILE A 207 -14.90 -9.80 -4.88
CA ILE A 207 -15.81 -8.72 -4.42
C ILE A 207 -15.77 -8.44 -2.91
N PRO A 208 -15.75 -9.45 -2.01
CA PRO A 208 -15.68 -9.19 -0.57
C PRO A 208 -14.43 -8.39 -0.14
N LEU A 209 -13.38 -8.33 -0.94
CA LEU A 209 -12.17 -7.53 -0.70
C LEU A 209 -12.34 -6.04 -1.06
N LEU A 210 -13.48 -5.64 -1.64
CA LEU A 210 -13.81 -4.23 -1.80
C LEU A 210 -14.26 -3.63 -0.46
N PRO A 211 -13.86 -2.39 -0.14
CA PRO A 211 -14.37 -1.69 1.05
C PRO A 211 -15.89 -1.54 1.03
N GLU A 212 -16.50 -1.57 2.22
CA GLU A 212 -17.95 -1.47 2.39
C GLU A 212 -18.55 -0.22 1.74
N GLN A 213 -17.86 0.92 1.80
CA GLN A 213 -18.28 2.16 1.15
C GLN A 213 -18.40 2.01 -0.37
N ILE A 214 -17.50 1.26 -1.01
CA ILE A 214 -17.57 0.99 -2.45
C ILE A 214 -18.75 0.06 -2.76
N LEU A 215 -18.99 -0.96 -1.94
CA LEU A 215 -20.15 -1.86 -2.11
C LEU A 215 -21.48 -1.11 -1.93
N GLN A 216 -21.54 -0.13 -1.03
CA GLN A 216 -22.72 0.72 -0.85
C GLN A 216 -23.07 1.50 -2.12
N LEU A 217 -22.09 1.99 -2.89
CA LEU A 217 -22.36 2.62 -4.19
C LEU A 217 -23.12 1.67 -5.12
N PHE A 218 -22.70 0.41 -5.22
CA PHE A 218 -23.35 -0.57 -6.09
C PHE A 218 -24.73 -0.98 -5.59
N ARG A 219 -24.95 -1.00 -4.27
CA ARG A 219 -26.30 -1.18 -3.70
C ARG A 219 -27.19 0.02 -4.02
N GLN A 220 -26.66 1.24 -3.96
CA GLN A 220 -27.38 2.46 -4.33
C GLN A 220 -27.74 2.48 -5.82
N ILE A 221 -26.78 2.15 -6.70
CA ILE A 221 -26.96 2.01 -8.15
C ILE A 221 -28.08 1.01 -8.46
N LYS A 222 -28.11 -0.14 -7.77
CA LYS A 222 -29.18 -1.13 -7.90
C LYS A 222 -30.53 -0.56 -7.46
N SER A 223 -30.58 0.17 -6.34
CA SER A 223 -31.82 0.81 -5.87
C SER A 223 -32.35 1.86 -6.85
N LYS A 224 -31.45 2.53 -7.60
CA LYS A 224 -31.77 3.49 -8.67
C LYS A 224 -32.08 2.84 -10.01
N ASN A 225 -32.08 1.51 -10.10
CA ASN A 225 -32.39 0.75 -11.30
C ASN A 225 -31.57 1.19 -12.53
N TRP A 226 -30.28 1.51 -12.33
CA TRP A 226 -29.40 1.78 -13.47
C TRP A 226 -29.37 0.57 -14.42
N ARG A 227 -29.38 0.85 -15.72
CA ARG A 227 -29.31 -0.20 -16.75
C ARG A 227 -27.97 -0.92 -16.67
N SER A 228 -27.97 -2.21 -17.01
CA SER A 228 -26.78 -3.08 -16.91
C SER A 228 -25.56 -2.56 -17.70
N HIS A 229 -25.77 -1.87 -18.82
CA HIS A 229 -24.66 -1.31 -19.59
C HIS A 229 -23.92 -0.19 -18.85
N PHE A 230 -24.60 0.64 -18.03
CA PHE A 230 -23.93 1.64 -17.19
C PHE A 230 -23.16 0.99 -16.04
N LEU A 231 -23.65 -0.12 -15.48
CA LEU A 231 -22.89 -0.90 -14.52
C LEU A 231 -21.63 -1.48 -15.16
N ALA A 232 -21.73 -1.99 -16.39
CA ALA A 232 -20.59 -2.47 -17.16
C ALA A 232 -19.59 -1.34 -17.47
N GLU A 233 -20.09 -0.17 -17.86
CA GLU A 233 -19.27 1.00 -18.12
C GLU A 233 -18.52 1.46 -16.86
N LEU A 234 -19.20 1.58 -15.72
CA LEU A 234 -18.59 1.97 -14.46
C LEU A 234 -17.57 0.94 -13.97
N PHE A 235 -17.98 -0.32 -13.84
CA PHE A 235 -17.19 -1.34 -13.18
C PHE A 235 -16.14 -1.97 -14.10
N LEU A 236 -16.52 -2.37 -15.31
CA LEU A 236 -15.59 -3.03 -16.23
C LEU A 236 -14.74 -2.02 -16.99
N VAL A 237 -15.39 -1.08 -17.69
CA VAL A 237 -14.69 -0.19 -18.64
C VAL A 237 -13.83 0.86 -17.92
N ASN A 238 -14.36 1.49 -16.86
CA ASN A 238 -13.65 2.57 -16.18
C ASN A 238 -12.79 2.11 -14.98
N PHE A 239 -13.05 0.93 -14.43
CA PHE A 239 -12.32 0.42 -13.26
C PHE A 239 -11.49 -0.83 -13.53
N VAL A 240 -12.08 -1.94 -13.96
CA VAL A 240 -11.34 -3.21 -14.10
C VAL A 240 -10.40 -3.20 -15.30
N PHE A 241 -10.89 -2.89 -16.50
CA PHE A 241 -10.11 -3.00 -17.74
C PHE A 241 -8.84 -2.13 -17.73
N PRO A 242 -8.87 -0.86 -17.27
CA PRO A 242 -7.66 -0.07 -17.14
C PRO A 242 -6.64 -0.73 -16.20
N ASN A 243 -7.10 -1.35 -15.11
CA ASN A 243 -6.22 -2.05 -14.17
C ASN A 243 -5.66 -3.36 -14.75
N VAL A 244 -6.43 -4.13 -15.53
CA VAL A 244 -5.90 -5.30 -16.26
C VAL A 244 -4.77 -4.90 -17.19
N LEU A 245 -4.95 -3.82 -17.96
CA LEU A 245 -3.92 -3.33 -18.88
C LEU A 245 -2.70 -2.77 -18.13
N ARG A 246 -2.90 -2.07 -17.02
CA ARG A 246 -1.80 -1.62 -16.15
C ARG A 246 -1.03 -2.80 -15.56
N TRP A 247 -1.73 -3.87 -15.19
CA TRP A 247 -1.11 -5.09 -14.68
C TRP A 247 -0.22 -5.78 -15.70
N SER A 248 -0.70 -5.95 -16.93
CA SER A 248 0.15 -6.46 -18.01
C SER A 248 1.40 -5.60 -18.23
N LYS A 249 1.27 -4.26 -18.16
CA LYS A 249 2.42 -3.35 -18.28
C LYS A 249 3.38 -3.43 -17.09
N ALA A 250 2.87 -3.52 -15.87
CA ALA A 250 3.66 -3.60 -14.64
C ALA A 250 4.50 -4.89 -14.58
N HIS A 251 4.01 -5.96 -15.21
CA HIS A 251 4.71 -7.23 -15.41
C HIS A 251 5.44 -7.33 -16.76
N PHE A 252 5.71 -6.19 -17.41
CA PHE A 252 6.51 -6.09 -18.63
C PHE A 252 5.99 -6.90 -19.84
N MET A 253 4.68 -7.20 -19.89
CA MET A 253 4.03 -8.00 -20.94
C MET A 253 3.51 -7.13 -22.09
N ASN A 254 4.32 -6.17 -22.55
CA ASN A 254 3.88 -5.16 -23.52
C ASN A 254 3.46 -5.77 -24.87
N ASP A 255 4.13 -6.84 -25.29
CA ASP A 255 3.84 -7.61 -26.50
C ASP A 255 2.49 -8.35 -26.42
N LYS A 256 2.03 -8.70 -25.21
CA LYS A 256 0.75 -9.39 -24.98
C LYS A 256 -0.46 -8.48 -24.85
N ILE A 257 -0.26 -7.16 -24.71
CA ILE A 257 -1.36 -6.20 -24.56
C ILE A 257 -2.45 -6.31 -25.65
N PRO A 258 -2.12 -6.49 -26.96
CA PRO A 258 -3.15 -6.67 -27.99
C PRO A 258 -4.03 -7.91 -27.76
N GLN A 259 -3.45 -9.00 -27.27
CA GLN A 259 -4.19 -10.23 -26.93
C GLN A 259 -5.10 -10.00 -25.73
N VAL A 260 -4.59 -9.35 -24.68
CA VAL A 260 -5.38 -8.98 -23.49
C VAL A 260 -6.57 -8.09 -23.89
N LYS A 261 -6.36 -7.07 -24.75
CA LYS A 261 -7.46 -6.21 -25.24
C LYS A 261 -8.55 -7.01 -25.98
N LYS A 262 -8.16 -7.96 -26.85
CA LYS A 262 -9.11 -8.85 -27.56
C LYS A 262 -9.90 -9.74 -26.59
N MET A 263 -9.28 -10.20 -25.50
CA MET A 263 -9.96 -10.95 -24.45
C MET A 263 -10.95 -10.06 -23.68
N LEU A 264 -10.55 -8.85 -23.30
CA LEU A 264 -11.43 -7.91 -22.59
C LEU A 264 -12.68 -7.54 -23.42
N SER A 265 -12.56 -7.40 -24.74
CA SER A 265 -13.72 -7.17 -25.60
C SER A 265 -14.72 -8.34 -25.65
N ASN A 266 -14.29 -9.56 -25.31
CA ASN A 266 -15.16 -10.74 -25.28
C ASN A 266 -15.92 -10.89 -23.96
N VAL A 267 -15.49 -10.23 -22.87
CA VAL A 267 -16.14 -10.32 -21.55
C VAL A 267 -17.63 -10.00 -21.61
N GLY A 268 -18.03 -9.04 -22.46
CA GLY A 268 -19.43 -8.66 -22.69
C GLY A 268 -20.34 -9.77 -23.20
N GLN A 269 -19.78 -10.85 -23.76
CA GLN A 269 -20.53 -11.97 -24.32
C GLN A 269 -21.03 -12.95 -23.25
N PHE A 270 -20.43 -12.95 -22.05
CA PHE A 270 -20.71 -13.88 -20.96
C PHE A 270 -21.84 -13.36 -20.04
N LYS A 271 -23.06 -13.33 -20.56
CA LYS A 271 -24.23 -12.74 -19.87
C LYS A 271 -24.48 -13.30 -18.47
N ASP A 272 -24.38 -14.62 -18.29
CA ASP A 272 -24.63 -15.26 -16.99
C ASP A 272 -23.53 -14.94 -15.97
N GLY A 273 -22.26 -14.94 -16.42
CA GLY A 273 -21.13 -14.51 -15.60
C GLY A 273 -21.25 -13.06 -15.15
N LEU A 274 -21.64 -12.16 -16.06
CA LEU A 274 -21.89 -10.75 -15.74
C LEU A 274 -23.06 -10.57 -14.77
N LYS A 275 -24.15 -11.32 -14.96
CA LYS A 275 -25.30 -11.30 -14.05
C LYS A 275 -24.89 -11.73 -12.64
N SER A 276 -24.13 -12.81 -12.52
CA SER A 276 -23.60 -13.29 -11.24
C SER A 276 -22.68 -12.26 -10.58
N LEU A 277 -21.76 -11.68 -11.34
CA LEU A 277 -20.85 -10.63 -10.90
C LEU A 277 -21.62 -9.44 -10.30
N TYR A 278 -22.58 -8.88 -11.05
CA TYR A 278 -23.33 -7.71 -10.59
C TYR A 278 -24.28 -8.03 -9.43
N GLN A 279 -24.88 -9.22 -9.41
CA GLN A 279 -25.68 -9.65 -8.27
C GLN A 279 -24.84 -9.73 -7.00
N THR A 280 -23.64 -10.31 -7.10
CA THR A 280 -22.69 -10.40 -5.99
C THR A 280 -22.23 -9.01 -5.55
N LEU A 281 -21.93 -8.12 -6.49
CA LEU A 281 -21.47 -6.76 -6.21
C LEU A 281 -22.49 -5.95 -5.38
N CYS A 282 -23.78 -6.18 -5.64
CA CYS A 282 -24.87 -5.52 -4.93
C CYS A 282 -25.35 -6.26 -3.66
N THR A 283 -24.79 -7.42 -3.30
CA THR A 283 -25.28 -8.22 -2.16
C THR A 283 -24.18 -8.67 -1.19
N ALA A 284 -22.93 -8.69 -1.63
CA ALA A 284 -21.79 -9.06 -0.81
C ALA A 284 -21.60 -8.11 0.38
N ARG A 285 -20.99 -8.64 1.44
CA ARG A 285 -20.47 -7.87 2.57
C ARG A 285 -18.97 -7.76 2.41
N SER A 286 -18.44 -6.62 2.84
CA SER A 286 -16.99 -6.43 2.85
C SER A 286 -16.33 -7.29 3.93
N LEU A 287 -15.22 -7.92 3.57
CA LEU A 287 -14.25 -8.57 4.46
C LEU A 287 -12.98 -7.74 4.61
N PHE A 288 -12.92 -6.58 3.96
CA PHE A 288 -11.75 -5.70 3.96
C PHE A 288 -12.14 -4.28 4.41
N GLN A 289 -11.52 -3.84 5.50
CA GLN A 289 -11.72 -2.50 6.02
C GLN A 289 -10.36 -1.76 6.05
N PRO A 290 -10.25 -0.58 5.41
CA PRO A 290 -9.11 0.30 5.61
C PRO A 290 -8.98 0.68 7.10
N PRO A 291 -7.77 0.91 7.62
CA PRO A 291 -7.61 1.23 9.02
C PRO A 291 -8.18 2.62 9.34
N PHE A 292 -8.63 2.79 10.58
CA PHE A 292 -8.80 4.10 11.19
C PHE A 292 -7.43 4.74 11.40
N MET A 293 -7.31 6.02 11.11
CA MET A 293 -6.05 6.76 11.27
C MET A 293 -6.12 7.85 12.32
N TYR A 294 -7.31 8.26 12.79
CA TYR A 294 -7.48 9.42 13.67
C TYR A 294 -8.36 9.09 14.88
N HIS A 295 -9.57 8.58 14.64
CA HIS A 295 -10.55 8.38 15.71
C HIS A 295 -10.08 7.35 16.76
N CYS A 296 -9.50 6.23 16.33
CA CYS A 296 -8.97 5.20 17.23
C CYS A 296 -7.81 5.68 18.12
N PHE A 297 -7.22 6.85 17.83
CA PHE A 297 -6.16 7.46 18.63
C PHE A 297 -6.65 8.67 19.45
N ASN A 298 -7.97 8.87 19.58
CA ASN A 298 -8.59 10.02 20.25
C ASN A 298 -8.11 11.37 19.69
N GLN A 299 -7.76 11.43 18.39
CA GLN A 299 -7.35 12.68 17.76
C GLN A 299 -8.59 13.52 17.42
N PRO A 300 -8.67 14.79 17.86
CA PRO A 300 -9.83 15.64 17.62
C PRO A 300 -9.93 16.12 16.17
N SER A 301 -8.86 16.00 15.40
CA SER A 301 -8.77 16.45 14.02
C SER A 301 -8.30 15.36 13.07
N ILE A 302 -8.67 15.54 11.80
CA ILE A 302 -8.29 14.70 10.68
C ILE A 302 -7.37 15.52 9.77
N SER A 303 -6.24 14.94 9.41
CA SER A 303 -5.22 15.63 8.61
C SER A 303 -5.45 15.46 7.11
N TYR A 304 -5.33 16.57 6.39
CA TYR A 304 -5.40 16.65 4.93
C TYR A 304 -4.08 17.20 4.40
N TYR A 305 -3.68 16.74 3.22
CA TYR A 305 -2.51 17.22 2.50
C TYR A 305 -2.97 17.86 1.19
N LEU A 306 -2.87 19.18 1.09
CA LEU A 306 -3.59 19.97 0.08
C LEU A 306 -2.63 20.89 -0.66
N VAL A 307 -3.01 21.32 -1.87
CA VAL A 307 -2.32 22.38 -2.62
C VAL A 307 -3.12 23.66 -2.51
N ILE A 308 -2.46 24.80 -2.28
CA ILE A 308 -3.16 26.08 -2.11
C ILE A 308 -4.03 26.41 -3.33
N HIS A 309 -3.50 26.22 -4.54
CA HIS A 309 -4.20 26.45 -5.80
C HIS A 309 -5.50 25.65 -5.93
N ASP A 310 -5.50 24.38 -5.53
CA ASP A 310 -6.68 23.53 -5.57
C ASP A 310 -7.80 24.09 -4.68
N ILE A 311 -7.43 24.63 -3.52
CA ILE A 311 -8.37 25.24 -2.58
C ILE A 311 -8.81 26.63 -3.05
N GLN A 312 -7.94 27.41 -3.71
CA GLN A 312 -8.33 28.68 -4.32
C GLN A 312 -9.43 28.45 -5.37
N LEU A 313 -9.22 27.50 -6.29
CA LEU A 313 -10.21 27.14 -7.31
C LEU A 313 -11.53 26.66 -6.68
N LEU A 314 -11.46 25.83 -5.64
CA LEU A 314 -12.64 25.37 -4.92
C LEU A 314 -13.40 26.52 -4.25
N ALA A 315 -12.69 27.42 -3.57
CA ALA A 315 -13.30 28.55 -2.87
C ALA A 315 -13.96 29.52 -3.87
N GLU A 316 -13.32 29.82 -4.99
CA GLU A 316 -13.87 30.67 -6.06
C GLU A 316 -15.11 30.03 -6.72
N PHE A 317 -15.06 28.72 -6.95
CA PHE A 317 -16.22 27.97 -7.44
C PHE A 317 -17.39 28.08 -6.47
N LEU A 318 -17.18 27.83 -5.19
CA LEU A 318 -18.24 27.90 -4.17
C LEU A 318 -18.76 29.32 -3.95
N ASP A 319 -17.91 30.34 -4.03
CA ASP A 319 -18.29 31.75 -3.98
C ASP A 319 -19.24 32.10 -5.14
N THR A 320 -18.88 31.69 -6.36
CA THR A 320 -19.69 31.89 -7.56
C THR A 320 -21.06 31.21 -7.46
N GLN A 321 -21.12 30.04 -6.81
CA GLN A 321 -22.36 29.30 -6.58
C GLN A 321 -23.13 29.77 -5.33
N LYS A 322 -22.64 30.77 -4.60
CA LYS A 322 -23.21 31.26 -3.33
C LYS A 322 -23.30 30.18 -2.24
N LEU A 323 -22.30 29.30 -2.19
CA LEU A 323 -22.18 28.19 -1.23
C LEU A 323 -20.96 28.32 -0.30
N LEU A 324 -20.18 29.38 -0.47
CA LEU A 324 -19.06 29.66 0.42
C LEU A 324 -19.59 29.96 1.84
N PRO A 325 -19.09 29.28 2.90
CA PRO A 325 -19.50 29.56 4.26
C PRO A 325 -19.20 31.00 4.65
N SER A 326 -20.10 31.65 5.41
CA SER A 326 -19.91 33.04 5.83
C SER A 326 -18.68 33.27 6.71
N CYS A 327 -18.15 32.22 7.34
CA CYS A 327 -16.92 32.25 8.13
C CYS A 327 -15.65 32.11 7.29
N VAL A 328 -15.76 31.88 5.98
CA VAL A 328 -14.62 31.72 5.06
C VAL A 328 -14.50 32.98 4.20
N GLU A 329 -13.39 33.69 4.35
CA GLU A 329 -13.12 34.91 3.58
C GLU A 329 -12.42 34.57 2.25
N ILE A 330 -13.12 34.80 1.12
CA ILE A 330 -12.58 34.52 -0.22
C ILE A 330 -11.30 35.33 -0.53
N ASP A 331 -11.18 36.54 0.02
CA ASP A 331 -10.04 37.43 -0.22
C ASP A 331 -8.72 36.87 0.32
N ILE A 332 -8.76 36.00 1.34
CA ILE A 332 -7.57 35.30 1.84
C ILE A 332 -6.96 34.43 0.75
N TYR A 333 -7.80 33.80 -0.08
CA TYR A 333 -7.37 32.99 -1.21
C TYR A 333 -6.93 33.83 -2.41
N ARG A 334 -7.65 34.92 -2.72
CA ARG A 334 -7.30 35.81 -3.85
C ARG A 334 -5.97 36.55 -3.66
N LYS A 335 -5.56 36.80 -2.41
CA LYS A 335 -4.31 37.52 -2.07
C LYS A 335 -3.07 36.63 -2.02
N VAL A 336 -3.19 35.32 -2.26
CA VAL A 336 -2.02 34.42 -2.27
C VAL A 336 -1.10 34.74 -3.45
N PRO A 337 0.18 35.10 -3.21
CA PRO A 337 1.10 35.40 -4.29
C PRO A 337 1.39 34.17 -5.16
N LEU A 338 1.64 34.38 -6.46
CA LEU A 338 1.82 33.31 -7.47
C LEU A 338 2.85 32.24 -7.06
N ASN A 339 3.97 32.65 -6.45
CA ASN A 339 5.03 31.74 -6.01
C ASN A 339 4.64 30.82 -4.83
N PHE A 340 3.48 31.07 -4.19
CA PHE A 340 2.93 30.24 -3.12
C PHE A 340 1.75 29.37 -3.56
N GLN A 341 1.13 29.62 -4.71
CA GLN A 341 -0.11 28.93 -5.11
C GLN A 341 0.06 27.41 -5.23
N PHE A 342 1.20 26.93 -5.71
CA PHE A 342 1.44 25.49 -5.92
C PHE A 342 2.12 24.79 -4.73
N ILE A 343 2.17 25.45 -3.58
CA ILE A 343 2.74 24.88 -2.36
C ILE A 343 1.75 23.91 -1.72
N ASN A 344 2.29 22.81 -1.22
CA ASN A 344 1.53 21.81 -0.48
C ASN A 344 1.58 22.16 1.01
N PHE A 345 0.48 21.95 1.71
CA PHE A 345 0.35 22.25 3.13
C PHE A 345 -0.54 21.25 3.86
N TRP A 346 -0.33 21.17 5.17
CA TRP A 346 -1.13 20.34 6.07
C TRP A 346 -2.30 21.15 6.63
N CYS A 347 -3.50 20.62 6.48
CA CYS A 347 -4.73 21.17 7.04
C CYS A 347 -5.35 20.17 8.02
N TYR A 348 -5.85 20.66 9.16
CA TYR A 348 -6.44 19.83 10.20
C TYR A 348 -7.92 20.19 10.35
N VAL A 349 -8.81 19.30 9.98
CA VAL A 349 -10.26 19.49 10.01
C VAL A 349 -10.84 18.88 11.28
N TYR A 350 -11.70 19.63 11.98
CA TYR A 350 -12.32 19.21 13.24
C TYR A 350 -13.80 18.85 13.00
N PRO A 351 -14.15 17.57 12.82
CA PRO A 351 -15.53 17.16 12.60
C PRO A 351 -16.40 17.43 13.83
N SER A 352 -17.64 17.89 13.63
CA SER A 352 -18.56 18.30 14.70
C SER A 352 -19.37 17.16 15.31
N HIS A 353 -19.47 16.01 14.65
CA HIS A 353 -20.09 14.83 15.24
C HIS A 353 -19.22 14.30 16.38
N HIS A 354 -19.81 14.14 17.57
CA HIS A 354 -19.19 13.45 18.69
C HIS A 354 -18.69 12.10 18.20
N GLN A 355 -17.36 11.97 18.16
CA GLN A 355 -16.68 10.71 17.92
C GLN A 355 -17.35 9.72 18.87
N VAL A 356 -18.06 8.73 18.33
CA VAL A 356 -18.48 7.59 19.13
C VAL A 356 -17.18 7.05 19.67
N LYS A 357 -16.91 7.29 20.96
CA LYS A 357 -15.81 6.63 21.64
C LYS A 357 -16.09 5.16 21.42
N GLU A 358 -15.30 4.52 20.57
CA GLU A 358 -15.34 3.07 20.52
C GLU A 358 -15.24 2.60 21.98
N PRO A 359 -16.10 1.66 22.40
CA PRO A 359 -16.05 1.17 23.76
C PRO A 359 -14.58 0.80 24.04
N PRO A 360 -14.05 1.19 25.22
CA PRO A 360 -12.64 0.94 25.53
C PRO A 360 -12.35 -0.51 25.19
N THR A 361 -11.34 -0.70 24.34
CA THR A 361 -10.87 -2.00 23.92
C THR A 361 -10.73 -2.87 25.16
N MET A 362 -11.25 -4.10 25.08
CA MET A 362 -11.14 -5.08 26.16
C MET A 362 -9.68 -5.10 26.62
N ARG A 363 -9.42 -4.86 27.91
CA ARG A 363 -8.05 -4.82 28.44
C ARG A 363 -7.32 -6.09 28.00
N LEU A 364 -6.14 -5.91 27.41
CA LEU A 364 -5.37 -6.95 26.75
C LEU A 364 -4.46 -7.70 27.73
N VAL A 365 -3.95 -7.02 28.76
CA VAL A 365 -2.89 -7.53 29.63
C VAL A 365 -3.36 -7.62 31.09
N PHE A 366 -3.96 -6.57 31.61
CA PHE A 366 -4.35 -6.43 33.01
C PHE A 366 -5.87 -6.57 33.19
N PRO A 367 -6.36 -7.36 34.16
CA PRO A 367 -7.78 -7.44 34.48
C PRO A 367 -8.30 -6.09 34.99
N GLN A 368 -9.62 -5.85 34.97
CA GLN A 368 -10.17 -4.58 35.46
C GLN A 368 -9.89 -4.40 36.97
N ILE A 369 -9.07 -3.40 37.32
CA ILE A 369 -8.65 -3.14 38.70
C ILE A 369 -9.60 -2.13 39.36
N GLN A 370 -10.30 -2.54 40.41
CA GLN A 370 -11.16 -1.67 41.21
C GLN A 370 -10.40 -1.06 42.39
N VAL A 371 -9.65 0.01 42.13
CA VAL A 371 -9.02 0.85 43.16
C VAL A 371 -9.54 2.28 43.02
N ASN A 372 -10.10 2.80 44.12
CA ASN A 372 -10.57 4.17 44.24
C ASN A 372 -9.52 5.05 44.92
N GLU A 373 -9.45 6.31 44.50
CA GLU A 373 -8.60 7.32 45.11
C GLU A 373 -9.12 7.69 46.51
N ARG A 374 -8.28 7.57 47.54
CA ARG A 374 -8.58 8.12 48.86
C ARG A 374 -8.14 9.58 48.95
N THR A 375 -9.03 10.47 49.38
CA THR A 375 -8.72 11.89 49.53
C THR A 375 -8.48 12.25 51.00
N ASN A 376 -7.27 12.68 51.33
CA ASN A 376 -6.94 13.32 52.62
C ASN A 376 -5.86 14.38 52.36
N PRO A 377 -6.16 15.69 52.53
CA PRO A 377 -5.22 16.76 52.17
C PRO A 377 -3.89 16.72 52.93
N GLU A 378 -3.90 16.32 54.21
CA GLU A 378 -2.69 16.24 55.03
C GLU A 378 -1.81 15.07 54.58
N PHE A 379 -2.40 13.88 54.45
CA PHE A 379 -1.69 12.70 53.97
C PHE A 379 -1.22 12.87 52.52
N GLN A 380 -1.97 13.58 51.67
CA GLN A 380 -1.54 13.88 50.31
C GLN A 380 -0.28 14.76 50.29
N ARG A 381 -0.17 15.76 51.18
CA ARG A 381 1.05 16.58 51.31
C ARG A 381 2.25 15.74 51.76
N ARG A 382 2.08 14.91 52.79
CA ARG A 382 3.12 14.01 53.29
C ARG A 382 3.56 12.99 52.23
N PHE A 383 2.60 12.39 51.53
CA PHE A 383 2.85 11.43 50.45
C PHE A 383 3.67 12.05 49.30
N ARG A 384 3.30 13.26 48.86
CA ARG A 384 4.06 13.98 47.82
C ARG A 384 5.48 14.32 48.25
N SER A 385 5.68 14.69 49.53
CA SER A 385 7.01 14.93 50.09
C SER A 385 7.86 13.66 50.04
N LEU A 386 7.35 12.52 50.51
CA LEU A 386 8.08 11.24 50.41
C LEU A 386 8.37 10.85 48.96
N GLN A 387 7.43 11.07 48.04
CA GLN A 387 7.65 10.80 46.61
C GLN A 387 8.74 11.66 45.98
N SER A 388 8.94 12.89 46.45
CA SER A 388 9.99 13.79 45.94
C SER A 388 11.39 13.42 46.42
N LEU A 389 11.48 12.72 47.55
CA LEU A 389 12.73 12.23 48.13
C LEU A 389 13.16 10.87 47.57
N ALA A 390 12.27 10.18 46.87
CA ALA A 390 12.49 8.82 46.40
C ALA A 390 13.11 8.79 45.01
N ASP A 391 14.06 7.88 44.79
CA ASP A 391 14.57 7.57 43.46
C ASP A 391 13.49 6.94 42.57
N ASN A 392 13.49 7.29 41.28
CA ASN A 392 12.50 6.81 40.31
C ASN A 392 12.44 5.27 40.21
N SER A 393 13.55 4.57 40.45
CA SER A 393 13.61 3.11 40.39
C SER A 393 12.90 2.43 41.58
N ASN A 394 12.81 3.07 42.76
CA ASN A 394 12.29 2.47 43.98
C ASN A 394 11.16 3.29 44.65
N LYS A 395 10.54 4.20 43.88
CA LYS A 395 9.59 5.20 44.38
C LYS A 395 8.47 4.65 45.26
N PHE A 396 7.85 3.53 44.86
CA PHE A 396 6.73 2.95 45.59
C PHE A 396 7.18 2.28 46.90
N ASN A 397 8.22 1.46 46.86
CA ASN A 397 8.73 0.79 48.06
C ASN A 397 9.29 1.80 49.07
N PHE A 398 9.99 2.84 48.60
CA PHE A 398 10.50 3.90 49.47
C PHE A 398 9.37 4.59 50.24
N VAL A 399 8.28 4.96 49.56
CA VAL A 399 7.14 5.60 50.21
C VAL A 399 6.51 4.69 51.26
N LEU A 400 6.34 3.40 50.95
CA LEU A 400 5.78 2.43 51.90
C LEU A 400 6.68 2.22 53.12
N GLN A 401 7.99 2.08 52.92
CA GLN A 401 8.98 1.90 54.00
C GLN A 401 9.05 3.11 54.94
N ASN A 402 8.81 4.32 54.42
CA ASN A 402 8.92 5.58 55.17
C ASN A 402 7.57 6.15 55.64
N SER A 403 6.46 5.40 55.51
CA SER A 403 5.13 5.87 55.93
C SER A 403 4.92 5.83 57.46
N GLY A 404 5.71 5.04 58.21
CA GLY A 404 5.74 5.07 59.68
C GLY A 404 4.44 4.63 60.38
N ASN A 405 3.43 5.49 60.45
CA ASN A 405 2.14 5.25 61.11
C ASN A 405 1.21 4.38 60.25
N SER A 406 0.46 3.46 60.87
CA SER A 406 -0.49 2.54 60.21
C SER A 406 -1.56 3.24 59.36
N GLU A 407 -2.15 4.35 59.81
CA GLU A 407 -3.16 5.08 59.03
C GLU A 407 -2.58 5.74 57.78
N PHE A 408 -1.39 6.33 57.91
CA PHE A 408 -0.70 6.94 56.78
C PHE A 408 -0.12 5.88 55.84
N TYR A 409 0.33 4.73 56.35
CA TYR A 409 0.75 3.58 55.56
C TYR A 409 -0.40 3.05 54.71
N ASP A 410 -1.59 2.84 55.28
CA ASP A 410 -2.77 2.40 54.53
C ASP A 410 -3.20 3.40 53.45
N TYR A 411 -3.10 4.70 53.75
CA TYR A 411 -3.31 5.75 52.76
C TYR A 411 -2.27 5.69 51.64
N SER A 412 -0.97 5.64 51.99
CA SER A 412 0.14 5.57 51.05
C SER A 412 0.03 4.34 50.15
N ARG A 413 -0.33 3.18 50.71
CA ARG A 413 -0.55 1.94 49.97
C ARG A 413 -1.69 2.08 48.96
N ASN A 414 -2.85 2.60 49.37
CA ASN A 414 -3.95 2.86 48.44
C ASN A 414 -3.54 3.83 47.32
N GLN A 415 -2.79 4.88 47.64
CA GLN A 415 -2.28 5.84 46.65
C GLN A 415 -1.26 5.22 45.69
N CYS A 416 -0.34 4.39 46.19
CA CYS A 416 0.59 3.64 45.34
C CYS A 416 -0.16 2.67 44.41
N CYS A 417 -1.12 1.89 44.93
CA CYS A 417 -1.98 1.03 44.10
C CYS A 417 -2.75 1.83 43.05
N PHE A 418 -3.28 3.00 43.43
CA PHE A 418 -4.01 3.87 42.50
C PHE A 418 -3.11 4.44 41.40
N GLN A 419 -1.87 4.82 41.72
CA GLN A 419 -0.89 5.25 40.72
C GLN A 419 -0.45 4.10 39.81
N LEU A 420 -0.21 2.90 40.36
CA LEU A 420 0.10 1.70 39.58
C LEU A 420 -1.07 1.30 38.66
N LYS A 421 -2.32 1.41 39.13
CA LYS A 421 -3.51 1.25 38.30
C LYS A 421 -3.50 2.23 37.11
N LYS A 422 -3.22 3.52 37.34
CA LYS A 422 -3.13 4.52 36.26
C LYS A 422 -2.02 4.20 35.25
N LEU A 423 -0.90 3.67 35.72
CA LEU A 423 0.17 3.19 34.84
C LEU A 423 -0.27 1.95 34.06
N ALA A 424 -0.95 0.99 34.68
CA ALA A 424 -1.54 -0.17 34.00
C ALA A 424 -2.58 0.26 32.94
N ASP A 425 -3.45 1.23 33.25
CA ASP A 425 -4.39 1.82 32.29
C ASP A 425 -3.65 2.47 31.10
N SER A 426 -2.55 3.18 31.37
CA SER A 426 -1.71 3.76 30.33
C SER A 426 -1.02 2.69 29.48
N PHE A 427 -0.62 1.58 30.09
CA PHE A 427 -0.02 0.44 29.38
C PHE A 427 -1.03 -0.24 28.45
N GLU A 428 -2.29 -0.39 28.88
CA GLU A 428 -3.35 -0.91 28.01
C GLU A 428 -3.57 -0.02 26.77
N ILE A 429 -3.62 1.30 26.97
CA ILE A 429 -3.70 2.26 25.86
C ILE A 429 -2.49 2.11 24.94
N PHE A 430 -1.28 1.97 25.49
CA PHE A 430 -0.08 1.75 24.71
C PHE A 430 -0.13 0.45 23.91
N MET A 431 -0.56 -0.65 24.50
CA MET A 431 -0.68 -1.94 23.82
C MET A 431 -1.68 -1.91 22.67
N ASP A 432 -2.82 -1.25 22.86
CA ASP A 432 -3.79 -1.05 21.79
C ASP A 432 -3.26 -0.11 20.69
N THR A 433 -2.54 0.95 21.08
CA THR A 433 -1.84 1.85 20.15
C THR A 433 -0.82 1.08 19.30
N LEU A 434 -0.05 0.16 19.89
CA LEU A 434 0.88 -0.71 19.18
C LEU A 434 0.18 -1.66 18.21
N ARG A 435 -0.97 -2.23 18.62
CA ARG A 435 -1.79 -3.08 17.74
C ARG A 435 -2.26 -2.29 16.52
N LEU A 436 -2.79 -1.09 16.72
CA LEU A 436 -3.24 -0.20 15.65
C LEU A 436 -2.08 0.25 14.77
N HIS A 437 -0.92 0.56 15.35
CA HIS A 437 0.30 0.87 14.61
C HIS A 437 0.70 -0.26 13.66
N LYS A 438 0.64 -1.53 14.10
CA LYS A 438 0.91 -2.69 13.23
C LYS A 438 -0.07 -2.78 12.05
N GLU A 439 -1.36 -2.50 12.27
CA GLU A 439 -2.34 -2.45 11.17
C GLU A 439 -2.06 -1.31 10.19
N MET A 440 -1.65 -0.13 10.69
CA MET A 440 -1.21 0.98 9.84
C MET A 440 0.04 0.66 9.03
N VAL A 441 1.00 -0.08 9.60
CA VAL A 441 2.20 -0.55 8.88
C VAL A 441 1.80 -1.51 7.75
N LYS A 442 0.91 -2.48 8.02
CA LYS A 442 0.36 -3.37 6.98
C LYS A 442 -0.32 -2.58 5.87
N TRP A 443 -1.07 -1.54 6.23
CA TRP A 443 -1.72 -0.65 5.28
C TRP A 443 -0.71 0.12 4.43
N ASN A 444 0.31 0.73 5.05
CA ASN A 444 1.39 1.41 4.33
C ASN A 444 2.12 0.46 3.36
N ASN A 445 2.34 -0.80 3.75
CA ASN A 445 2.92 -1.81 2.87
C ASN A 445 2.04 -2.07 1.63
N LEU A 446 0.72 -2.23 1.82
CA LEU A 446 -0.22 -2.40 0.72
C LEU A 446 -0.24 -1.20 -0.23
N VAL A 447 -0.28 0.02 0.33
CA VAL A 447 -0.24 1.27 -0.43
C VAL A 447 1.08 1.41 -1.19
N THR A 448 2.20 1.00 -0.59
CA THR A 448 3.52 0.97 -1.24
C THR A 448 3.54 0.00 -2.42
N SER A 449 2.96 -1.19 -2.26
CA SER A 449 2.80 -2.15 -3.36
C SER A 449 2.00 -1.57 -4.51
N ASN A 450 0.87 -0.89 -4.22
CA ASN A 450 0.07 -0.20 -5.23
C ASN A 450 0.86 0.91 -5.95
N GLN A 451 1.61 1.71 -5.19
CA GLN A 451 2.44 2.78 -5.75
C GLN A 451 3.50 2.22 -6.70
N ILE A 452 4.20 1.15 -6.30
CA ILE A 452 5.19 0.45 -7.13
C ILE A 452 4.53 -0.12 -8.39
N PHE A 453 3.40 -0.80 -8.24
CA PHE A 453 2.59 -1.31 -9.35
C PHE A 453 2.27 -0.19 -10.36
N LEU A 454 1.81 0.95 -9.86
CA LEU A 454 1.42 2.06 -10.70
C LEU A 454 2.63 2.66 -11.43
N TYR A 455 3.76 2.85 -10.75
CA TYR A 455 5.00 3.32 -11.38
C TYR A 455 5.48 2.39 -12.50
N LEU A 456 5.48 1.07 -12.25
CA LEU A 456 5.87 0.09 -13.27
C LEU A 456 4.92 0.11 -14.47
N SER A 457 3.60 0.21 -14.23
CA SER A 457 2.60 0.27 -15.31
C SER A 457 2.73 1.50 -16.21
N HIS A 458 3.35 2.56 -15.70
CA HIS A 458 3.53 3.85 -16.37
C HIS A 458 5.00 4.15 -16.70
N LEU A 459 5.87 3.15 -16.59
CA LEU A 459 7.32 3.35 -16.70
C LEU A 459 7.73 3.98 -18.03
N THR A 460 7.10 3.59 -19.16
CA THR A 460 7.39 4.18 -20.47
C THR A 460 7.10 5.68 -20.54
N SER A 461 6.06 6.16 -19.89
CA SER A 461 5.75 7.59 -19.77
C SER A 461 6.75 8.31 -18.84
N LEU A 462 7.08 7.68 -17.71
CA LEU A 462 8.02 8.23 -16.73
C LEU A 462 9.45 8.35 -17.28
N LYS A 463 9.85 7.49 -18.24
CA LYS A 463 11.16 7.57 -18.93
C LYS A 463 11.39 8.89 -19.64
N GLN A 464 10.34 9.64 -20.01
CA GLN A 464 10.50 10.96 -20.64
C GLN A 464 11.07 12.01 -19.65
N TRP A 465 11.22 11.64 -18.37
CA TRP A 465 11.52 12.53 -17.25
C TRP A 465 12.68 11.96 -16.41
N PRO A 466 13.94 12.07 -16.88
CA PRO A 466 15.07 11.37 -16.28
C PRO A 466 15.25 11.63 -14.78
N PHE A 467 15.00 12.87 -14.32
CA PHE A 467 15.09 13.22 -12.91
C PHE A 467 14.09 12.45 -12.02
N ILE A 468 12.92 12.05 -12.56
CA ILE A 468 11.92 11.28 -11.82
C ILE A 468 12.46 9.88 -11.53
N LEU A 469 13.17 9.27 -12.48
CA LEU A 469 13.70 7.92 -12.30
C LEU A 469 14.60 7.85 -11.04
N ASN A 470 15.37 8.89 -10.76
CA ASN A 470 16.27 8.97 -9.60
C ASN A 470 15.55 9.07 -8.25
N ILE A 471 14.27 9.46 -8.23
CA ILE A 471 13.46 9.59 -7.00
C ILE A 471 12.44 8.45 -6.82
N LEU A 472 12.30 7.58 -7.83
CA LEU A 472 11.44 6.40 -7.71
C LEU A 472 11.98 5.41 -6.67
N PRO A 473 11.13 4.54 -6.10
CA PRO A 473 11.60 3.49 -5.19
C PRO A 473 12.67 2.61 -5.84
N ARG A 474 13.67 2.18 -5.05
CA ARG A 474 14.79 1.33 -5.53
C ARG A 474 14.33 0.12 -6.34
N LYS A 475 13.22 -0.52 -5.94
CA LYS A 475 12.64 -1.65 -6.68
C LYS A 475 12.23 -1.27 -8.11
N VAL A 476 11.66 -0.08 -8.30
CA VAL A 476 11.26 0.41 -9.63
C VAL A 476 12.48 0.77 -10.46
N GLN A 477 13.46 1.46 -9.87
CA GLN A 477 14.75 1.77 -10.52
C GLN A 477 15.44 0.49 -11.01
N PHE A 478 15.45 -0.54 -10.17
CA PHE A 478 16.03 -1.83 -10.48
C PHE A 478 15.33 -2.54 -11.63
N LEU A 479 14.00 -2.66 -11.57
CA LEU A 479 13.25 -3.32 -12.63
C LEU A 479 13.30 -2.52 -13.94
N TYR A 480 13.39 -1.19 -13.86
CA TYR A 480 13.67 -0.34 -15.00
C TYR A 480 15.03 -0.63 -15.62
N TYR A 481 16.08 -0.72 -14.79
CA TYR A 481 17.43 -1.08 -15.22
C TYR A 481 17.41 -2.41 -15.99
N LEU A 482 16.80 -3.45 -15.41
CA LEU A 482 16.68 -4.76 -16.05
C LEU A 482 15.84 -4.70 -17.35
N SER A 483 14.84 -3.82 -17.43
CA SER A 483 13.98 -3.71 -18.62
C SER A 483 14.65 -3.11 -19.84
N ASN A 484 15.80 -2.44 -19.66
CA ASN A 484 16.56 -1.86 -20.76
C ASN A 484 17.55 -2.86 -21.37
N PHE A 485 17.58 -4.09 -20.86
CA PHE A 485 18.40 -5.17 -21.39
C PHE A 485 17.71 -5.83 -22.58
N ASP A 486 18.44 -5.97 -23.70
CA ASP A 486 17.96 -6.65 -24.90
C ASP A 486 18.42 -8.11 -24.90
N GLU A 487 17.51 -9.00 -24.49
CA GLU A 487 17.77 -10.45 -24.42
C GLU A 487 18.12 -11.05 -25.78
N SER A 488 17.68 -10.44 -26.90
CA SER A 488 17.94 -10.97 -28.25
C SER A 488 19.43 -10.96 -28.61
N SER A 489 20.21 -10.06 -28.01
CA SER A 489 21.66 -9.97 -28.19
C SER A 489 22.42 -11.15 -27.56
N PHE A 490 21.74 -12.03 -26.79
CA PHE A 490 22.35 -13.11 -26.01
C PHE A 490 21.90 -14.51 -26.42
N GLN A 491 21.10 -14.65 -27.48
CA GLN A 491 20.54 -15.93 -27.92
C GLN A 491 21.62 -17.01 -28.12
N ASP A 492 22.74 -16.67 -28.77
CA ASP A 492 23.87 -17.60 -28.96
C ASP A 492 24.47 -18.14 -27.66
N SER A 493 24.42 -17.35 -26.58
CA SER A 493 24.89 -17.77 -25.27
C SER A 493 23.88 -18.69 -24.58
N PHE A 494 22.59 -18.37 -24.69
CA PHE A 494 21.51 -19.23 -24.20
C PHE A 494 21.48 -20.58 -24.91
N ASP A 495 21.74 -20.63 -26.21
CA ASP A 495 21.81 -21.89 -26.97
C ASP A 495 22.98 -22.78 -26.49
N LYS A 496 24.11 -22.18 -26.10
CA LYS A 496 25.26 -22.90 -25.54
C LYS A 496 24.98 -23.41 -24.12
N ILE A 497 24.33 -22.62 -23.27
CA ILE A 497 23.90 -23.05 -21.94
C ILE A 497 22.85 -24.17 -22.04
N THR A 498 21.98 -24.11 -23.05
CA THR A 498 20.99 -25.16 -23.31
C THR A 498 21.65 -26.50 -23.64
N LYS A 499 22.80 -26.51 -24.32
CA LYS A 499 23.57 -27.76 -24.51
C LYS A 499 24.08 -28.32 -23.16
N LEU A 500 24.71 -27.45 -22.35
CA LEU A 500 25.16 -27.81 -20.99
C LEU A 500 24.01 -28.33 -20.10
N SER A 501 22.80 -27.85 -20.32
CA SER A 501 21.65 -28.25 -19.52
C SER A 501 21.22 -29.70 -19.68
N THR A 502 21.50 -30.32 -20.83
CA THR A 502 21.20 -31.74 -21.03
C THR A 502 22.12 -32.63 -20.19
N ASP A 503 23.41 -32.28 -20.12
CA ASP A 503 24.39 -32.95 -19.25
C ASP A 503 24.08 -32.72 -17.77
N TRP A 504 23.61 -31.51 -17.43
CA TRP A 504 23.15 -31.17 -16.09
C TRP A 504 21.99 -32.04 -15.64
N ASP A 505 20.93 -32.14 -16.45
CA ASP A 505 19.74 -32.92 -16.12
C ASP A 505 20.11 -34.39 -15.89
N PHE A 506 20.92 -34.97 -16.78
CA PHE A 506 21.39 -36.36 -16.63
C PHE A 506 22.17 -36.56 -15.32
N TYR A 507 23.08 -35.65 -15.00
CA TYR A 507 23.92 -35.74 -13.80
C TYR A 507 23.13 -35.57 -12.50
N ILE A 508 22.24 -34.57 -12.42
CA ILE A 508 21.46 -34.28 -11.21
C ILE A 508 20.50 -35.43 -10.87
N HIS A 509 19.87 -36.06 -11.88
CA HIS A 509 18.99 -37.21 -11.67
C HIS A 509 19.74 -38.46 -11.20
N GLN A 510 21.05 -38.59 -11.46
CA GLN A 510 21.87 -39.71 -10.96
C GLN A 510 22.38 -39.51 -9.53
N LYS A 511 22.59 -38.26 -9.11
CA LYS A 511 23.32 -37.94 -7.88
C LYS A 511 22.42 -37.78 -6.66
N ILE A 512 21.23 -37.23 -6.83
CA ILE A 512 20.32 -36.95 -5.72
C ILE A 512 19.42 -38.17 -5.54
N GLU A 513 19.83 -39.13 -4.71
CA GLU A 513 18.94 -40.18 -4.22
C GLU A 513 17.74 -39.51 -3.57
N SER A 514 16.56 -39.77 -4.13
CA SER A 514 15.30 -39.11 -3.76
C SER A 514 14.92 -39.46 -2.31
N THR A 515 15.44 -38.71 -1.35
CA THR A 515 14.88 -38.62 0.00
C THR A 515 13.64 -37.74 -0.08
N ILE A 516 12.62 -38.24 -0.76
CA ILE A 516 11.28 -37.66 -0.72
C ILE A 516 10.80 -37.88 0.71
N THR A 517 10.74 -36.80 1.48
CA THR A 517 9.98 -36.80 2.73
C THR A 517 8.52 -37.10 2.36
N ASP A 518 7.89 -38.05 3.05
CA ASP A 518 6.55 -38.60 2.73
C ASP A 518 5.39 -37.57 2.71
N SER A 519 5.67 -36.27 2.86
CA SER A 519 4.70 -35.20 2.66
C SER A 519 5.38 -33.88 2.26
N LEU A 520 5.49 -33.60 0.95
CA LEU A 520 5.84 -32.26 0.49
C LEU A 520 4.65 -31.30 0.71
N PRO A 521 4.89 -30.06 1.14
CA PRO A 521 3.84 -29.05 1.20
C PRO A 521 3.20 -28.87 -0.18
N ILE A 522 1.86 -28.85 -0.26
CA ILE A 522 1.13 -28.59 -1.52
C ILE A 522 1.61 -27.27 -2.16
N SER A 523 1.95 -26.29 -1.33
CA SER A 523 2.50 -25.02 -1.75
C SER A 523 3.85 -25.14 -2.48
N PHE A 524 4.64 -26.18 -2.25
CA PHE A 524 5.91 -26.38 -2.97
C PHE A 524 5.68 -26.67 -4.46
N PHE A 525 4.60 -27.37 -4.82
CA PHE A 525 4.25 -27.56 -6.24
C PHE A 525 3.88 -26.25 -6.93
N SER A 526 3.25 -25.31 -6.21
CA SER A 526 3.02 -23.97 -6.73
C SER A 526 4.35 -23.23 -6.98
N THR A 527 5.34 -23.43 -6.12
CA THR A 527 6.70 -22.89 -6.29
C THR A 527 7.41 -23.47 -7.51
N LEU A 528 7.28 -24.79 -7.76
CA LEU A 528 7.82 -25.44 -8.96
C LEU A 528 7.16 -24.93 -10.25
N SER A 529 5.83 -24.78 -10.23
CA SER A 529 5.07 -24.23 -11.35
C SER A 529 5.50 -22.80 -11.66
N LEU A 530 5.65 -21.97 -10.62
CA LEU A 530 6.12 -20.59 -10.76
C LEU A 530 7.53 -20.54 -11.38
N PHE A 531 8.46 -21.35 -10.89
CA PHE A 531 9.83 -21.38 -11.44
C PHE A 531 9.83 -21.82 -12.90
N SER A 532 9.02 -22.83 -13.25
CA SER A 532 8.96 -23.33 -14.63
C SER A 532 8.44 -22.30 -15.62
N SER A 533 7.60 -21.35 -15.17
CA SER A 533 7.08 -20.25 -15.99
C SER A 533 8.09 -19.12 -16.27
N ILE A 534 9.21 -19.07 -15.53
CA ILE A 534 10.24 -18.01 -15.64
C ILE A 534 10.80 -17.92 -17.06
N ALA A 535 10.96 -19.05 -17.76
CA ALA A 535 11.59 -19.08 -19.09
C ALA A 535 10.89 -18.21 -20.14
N GLN A 536 9.60 -17.92 -19.96
CA GLN A 536 8.80 -17.14 -20.91
C GLN A 536 8.65 -15.66 -20.49
N SER A 537 9.18 -15.30 -19.33
CA SER A 537 9.06 -13.97 -18.75
C SER A 537 10.22 -13.07 -19.21
N SER A 538 10.01 -11.76 -19.20
CA SER A 538 11.12 -10.80 -19.42
C SER A 538 12.07 -10.78 -18.22
N LEU A 539 13.32 -10.35 -18.41
CA LEU A 539 14.33 -10.29 -17.36
C LEU A 539 13.87 -9.64 -16.03
N PRO A 540 13.18 -8.48 -16.00
CA PRO A 540 12.66 -7.93 -14.75
C PRO A 540 11.70 -8.89 -14.03
N GLU A 541 10.82 -9.53 -14.79
CA GLU A 541 9.83 -10.47 -14.27
C GLU A 541 10.50 -11.78 -13.83
N LYS A 542 11.49 -12.29 -14.58
CA LYS A 542 12.32 -13.42 -14.18
C LYS A 542 12.94 -13.18 -12.79
N PHE A 543 13.49 -11.98 -12.55
CA PHE A 543 14.05 -11.62 -11.24
C PHE A 543 12.99 -11.63 -10.14
N VAL A 544 11.82 -11.03 -10.38
CA VAL A 544 10.74 -10.99 -9.38
C VAL A 544 10.25 -12.39 -9.04
N GLN A 545 10.04 -13.23 -10.04
CA GLN A 545 9.56 -14.60 -9.89
C GLN A 545 10.59 -15.47 -9.16
N ILE A 546 11.88 -15.41 -9.53
CA ILE A 546 12.90 -16.20 -8.83
C ILE A 546 13.02 -15.77 -7.37
N MET A 547 13.01 -14.46 -7.06
CA MET A 547 13.05 -14.00 -5.68
C MET A 547 11.83 -14.45 -4.86
N LYS A 548 10.65 -14.52 -5.48
CA LYS A 548 9.43 -15.06 -4.87
C LYS A 548 9.55 -16.57 -4.63
N VAL A 549 10.11 -17.32 -5.57
CA VAL A 549 10.39 -18.76 -5.39
C VAL A 549 11.35 -18.98 -4.22
N LEU A 550 12.47 -18.25 -4.17
CA LEU A 550 13.45 -18.39 -3.09
C LEU A 550 12.83 -18.03 -1.72
N GLU A 551 12.01 -16.98 -1.67
CA GLU A 551 11.28 -16.61 -0.46
C GLU A 551 10.28 -17.68 0.00
N GLN A 552 9.53 -18.28 -0.93
CA GLN A 552 8.60 -19.37 -0.61
C GLN A 552 9.34 -20.58 -0.05
N ILE A 553 10.49 -20.94 -0.61
CA ILE A 553 11.31 -22.05 -0.11
C ILE A 553 11.78 -21.76 1.32
N GLU A 554 12.26 -20.55 1.61
CA GLU A 554 12.66 -20.14 2.97
C GLU A 554 11.50 -20.14 3.98
N LEU A 555 10.25 -19.95 3.54
CA LEU A 555 9.09 -20.07 4.41
C LEU A 555 8.80 -21.53 4.80
N PHE A 556 9.15 -22.48 3.93
CA PHE A 556 8.90 -23.92 4.15
C PHE A 556 10.09 -24.65 4.78
N ALA A 557 11.32 -24.18 4.54
CA ALA A 557 12.54 -24.79 5.04
C ALA A 557 13.21 -23.93 6.14
N PRO A 558 13.57 -24.51 7.30
CA PRO A 558 14.43 -23.86 8.28
C PRO A 558 15.72 -23.30 7.62
N GLN A 559 16.32 -22.27 8.23
CA GLN A 559 17.53 -21.60 7.66
C GLN A 559 18.73 -22.52 7.40
N ASN A 560 18.73 -23.74 7.95
CA ASN A 560 19.80 -24.74 7.79
C ASN A 560 19.38 -25.97 6.98
N ASP A 561 18.16 -26.00 6.44
CA ASP A 561 17.66 -27.11 5.62
C ASP A 561 17.66 -26.72 4.15
N ASP A 562 18.55 -27.34 3.37
CA ASP A 562 18.70 -27.11 1.93
C ASP A 562 17.91 -28.13 1.09
N ALA A 563 17.18 -29.07 1.70
CA ALA A 563 16.52 -30.16 0.98
C ALA A 563 15.52 -29.67 -0.08
N LEU A 564 14.71 -28.65 0.24
CA LEU A 564 13.76 -28.07 -0.72
C LEU A 564 14.43 -27.34 -1.88
N TYR A 565 15.64 -26.78 -1.67
CA TYR A 565 16.42 -26.19 -2.76
C TYR A 565 16.97 -27.26 -3.69
N PHE A 566 17.52 -28.35 -3.16
CA PHE A 566 17.97 -29.48 -3.98
C PHE A 566 16.81 -30.11 -4.75
N LEU A 567 15.64 -30.22 -4.12
CA LEU A 567 14.44 -30.70 -4.78
C LEU A 567 13.98 -29.76 -5.91
N LEU A 568 14.05 -28.44 -5.70
CA LEU A 568 13.82 -27.45 -6.78
C LEU A 568 14.80 -27.69 -7.94
N ILE A 569 16.10 -27.79 -7.63
CA ILE A 569 17.17 -27.99 -8.63
C ILE A 569 16.97 -29.29 -9.42
N GLN A 570 16.47 -30.33 -8.78
CA GLN A 570 16.21 -31.64 -9.41
C GLN A 570 14.98 -31.65 -10.32
N ASN A 571 13.92 -30.92 -9.94
CA ASN A 571 12.63 -31.00 -10.63
C ASN A 571 12.44 -29.90 -11.70
N VAL A 572 13.30 -28.88 -11.73
CA VAL A 572 13.26 -27.86 -12.78
C VAL A 572 14.16 -28.30 -13.94
N PRO A 573 13.67 -28.28 -15.20
CA PRO A 573 14.51 -28.58 -16.35
C PRO A 573 15.76 -27.71 -16.38
N GLY A 574 16.93 -28.30 -16.58
CA GLY A 574 18.23 -27.61 -16.55
C GLY A 574 18.28 -26.42 -17.50
N ARG A 575 17.59 -26.52 -18.66
CA ARG A 575 17.52 -25.42 -19.63
C ARG A 575 16.85 -24.17 -19.07
N VAL A 576 15.90 -24.33 -18.15
CA VAL A 576 15.22 -23.22 -17.46
C VAL A 576 16.08 -22.76 -16.29
N LEU A 577 16.55 -23.71 -15.48
CA LEU A 577 17.34 -23.44 -14.28
C LEU A 577 18.65 -22.71 -14.59
N LEU A 578 19.49 -23.28 -15.47
CA LEU A 578 20.83 -22.76 -15.75
C LEU A 578 20.77 -21.45 -16.54
N ASN A 579 19.85 -21.31 -17.50
CA ASN A 579 19.68 -20.04 -18.23
C ASN A 579 19.29 -18.92 -17.26
N THR A 580 18.27 -19.15 -16.43
CA THR A 580 17.83 -18.17 -15.43
C THR A 580 18.95 -17.85 -14.43
N TYR A 581 19.65 -18.88 -13.96
CA TYR A 581 20.77 -18.71 -13.04
C TYR A 581 21.88 -17.85 -13.63
N VAL A 582 22.39 -18.18 -14.83
CA VAL A 582 23.47 -17.41 -15.47
C VAL A 582 23.03 -15.97 -15.74
N GLU A 583 21.83 -15.79 -16.30
CA GLU A 583 21.30 -14.49 -16.67
C GLU A 583 21.15 -13.57 -15.46
N ILE A 584 20.44 -14.02 -14.42
CA ILE A 584 20.24 -13.25 -13.19
C ILE A 584 21.55 -13.03 -12.45
N ASN A 585 22.43 -14.03 -12.38
CA ASN A 585 23.70 -13.89 -11.67
C ASN A 585 24.57 -12.79 -12.31
N VAL A 586 24.68 -12.80 -13.64
CA VAL A 586 25.50 -11.81 -14.36
C VAL A 586 24.86 -10.42 -14.32
N ILE A 587 23.59 -10.31 -14.70
CA ILE A 587 22.98 -9.00 -15.00
C ILE A 587 22.46 -8.32 -13.74
N ALA A 588 21.85 -9.07 -12.83
CA ALA A 588 21.19 -8.50 -11.65
C ALA A 588 22.10 -8.48 -10.41
N ILE A 589 22.96 -9.49 -10.24
CA ILE A 589 23.69 -9.70 -8.99
C ILE A 589 25.15 -9.26 -9.07
N ARG A 590 25.87 -9.65 -10.14
CA ARG A 590 27.30 -9.35 -10.33
C ARG A 590 27.56 -7.98 -10.94
N ASP A 591 26.65 -7.46 -11.75
CA ASP A 591 26.76 -6.08 -12.24
C ASP A 591 26.67 -5.07 -11.08
N ALA A 592 27.70 -4.23 -10.93
CA ALA A 592 27.80 -3.30 -9.80
C ALA A 592 26.66 -2.27 -9.78
N GLU A 593 26.19 -1.85 -10.95
CA GLU A 593 25.15 -0.84 -11.11
C GLU A 593 23.75 -1.41 -10.87
N ALA A 594 23.51 -2.68 -11.19
CA ALA A 594 22.27 -3.38 -10.85
C ALA A 594 22.25 -3.79 -9.37
N SER A 595 23.36 -4.33 -8.88
CA SER A 595 23.49 -4.89 -7.53
C SER A 595 23.30 -3.87 -6.41
N GLN A 596 23.59 -2.58 -6.65
CA GLN A 596 23.31 -1.52 -5.66
C GLN A 596 21.82 -1.41 -5.30
N TYR A 597 20.92 -1.83 -6.20
CA TYR A 597 19.48 -1.79 -5.95
C TYR A 597 18.93 -3.05 -5.28
N CYS A 598 19.68 -4.15 -5.30
CA CYS A 598 19.31 -5.38 -4.61
C CYS A 598 19.40 -5.19 -3.08
N THR A 599 18.34 -5.58 -2.37
CA THR A 599 18.33 -5.57 -0.91
C THR A 599 19.30 -6.61 -0.34
N LYS A 600 19.76 -6.40 0.91
CA LYS A 600 20.62 -7.36 1.62
C LYS A 600 19.99 -8.77 1.65
N THR A 601 18.68 -8.84 1.92
CA THR A 601 17.94 -10.11 1.96
C THR A 601 17.93 -10.81 0.60
N GLN A 602 17.69 -10.09 -0.50
CA GLN A 602 17.76 -10.67 -1.85
C GLN A 602 19.15 -11.20 -2.19
N LYS A 603 20.21 -10.47 -1.80
CA LYS A 603 21.60 -10.93 -1.99
C LYS A 603 21.89 -12.20 -1.20
N ILE A 604 21.45 -12.27 0.06
CA ILE A 604 21.62 -13.47 0.90
C ILE A 604 20.89 -14.67 0.30
N ARG A 605 19.61 -14.49 -0.10
CA ARG A 605 18.81 -15.51 -0.80
C ARG A 605 19.52 -16.02 -2.04
N TRP A 606 20.01 -15.10 -2.87
CA TRP A 606 20.73 -15.45 -4.09
C TRP A 606 22.04 -16.18 -3.81
N GLN A 607 22.84 -15.71 -2.85
CA GLN A 607 24.10 -16.36 -2.48
C GLN A 607 23.91 -17.79 -1.98
N ARG A 608 22.85 -18.04 -1.20
CA ARG A 608 22.47 -19.41 -0.80
C ARG A 608 22.12 -20.26 -2.01
N PHE A 609 21.29 -19.75 -2.91
CA PHE A 609 20.91 -20.44 -4.14
C PHE A 609 22.12 -20.73 -5.05
N GLU A 610 22.98 -19.74 -5.29
CA GLU A 610 24.22 -19.86 -6.06
C GLU A 610 25.16 -20.92 -5.45
N LYS A 611 25.35 -20.90 -4.13
CA LYS A 611 26.13 -21.92 -3.41
C LYS A 611 25.59 -23.32 -3.69
N LEU A 612 24.27 -23.52 -3.61
CA LEU A 612 23.63 -24.82 -3.80
C LEU A 612 23.70 -25.33 -5.25
N ILE A 613 23.67 -24.43 -6.25
CA ILE A 613 23.94 -24.78 -7.65
C ILE A 613 25.38 -25.32 -7.78
N TYR A 614 26.37 -24.64 -7.21
CA TYR A 614 27.76 -25.11 -7.25
C TYR A 614 27.99 -26.40 -6.45
N GLU A 615 27.38 -26.55 -5.28
CA GLU A 615 27.45 -27.78 -4.49
C GLU A 615 26.84 -28.97 -5.23
N SER A 616 25.73 -28.74 -5.95
CA SER A 616 25.11 -29.74 -6.80
C SER A 616 26.08 -30.20 -7.89
N ALA A 617 26.84 -29.29 -8.51
CA ALA A 617 27.79 -29.58 -9.59
C ALA A 617 29.17 -30.09 -9.13
N LYS A 618 29.53 -29.92 -7.85
CA LYS A 618 30.91 -30.00 -7.33
C LYS A 618 31.66 -31.30 -7.67
N ASP A 619 30.97 -32.43 -7.70
CA ASP A 619 31.61 -33.74 -7.94
C ASP A 619 31.83 -34.02 -9.44
N ASN A 620 31.25 -33.20 -10.32
CA ASN A 620 31.54 -33.19 -11.75
C ASN A 620 32.35 -31.94 -12.11
N LYS A 621 33.68 -32.09 -12.09
CA LYS A 621 34.64 -31.01 -12.38
C LYS A 621 34.45 -30.41 -13.77
N ASP A 622 34.10 -31.23 -14.76
CA ASP A 622 33.86 -30.78 -16.13
C ASP A 622 32.62 -29.90 -16.20
N LEU A 623 31.48 -30.38 -15.68
CA LEU A 623 30.22 -29.62 -15.61
C LEU A 623 30.40 -28.28 -14.87
N THR A 624 31.11 -28.30 -13.73
CA THR A 624 31.43 -27.09 -12.95
C THR A 624 32.27 -26.10 -13.77
N SER A 625 33.32 -26.59 -14.44
CA SER A 625 34.21 -25.76 -15.26
C SER A 625 33.48 -25.16 -16.46
N GLN A 626 32.61 -25.94 -17.09
CA GLN A 626 31.78 -25.48 -18.20
C GLN A 626 30.76 -24.42 -17.75
N LEU A 627 30.09 -24.62 -16.61
CA LEU A 627 29.14 -23.64 -16.05
C LEU A 627 29.82 -22.30 -15.76
N ILE A 628 30.97 -22.32 -15.07
CA ILE A 628 31.77 -21.12 -14.79
C ILE A 628 32.24 -20.48 -16.11
N GLY A 629 32.68 -21.29 -17.07
CA GLY A 629 33.11 -20.83 -18.39
C GLY A 629 31.99 -20.13 -19.17
N GLN A 630 30.75 -20.65 -19.14
CA GLN A 630 29.60 -20.00 -19.77
C GLN A 630 29.21 -18.71 -19.06
N GLN A 631 29.25 -18.67 -17.72
CA GLN A 631 29.01 -17.44 -16.96
C GLN A 631 30.02 -16.34 -17.32
N ASN A 632 31.31 -16.67 -17.40
CA ASN A 632 32.35 -15.70 -17.76
C ASN A 632 32.16 -15.18 -19.19
N LYS A 633 31.86 -16.06 -20.15
CA LYS A 633 31.55 -15.65 -21.53
C LYS A 633 30.31 -14.76 -21.59
N PHE A 634 29.25 -15.11 -20.86
CA PHE A 634 28.04 -14.30 -20.79
C PHE A 634 28.36 -12.92 -20.18
N GLN A 635 29.17 -12.86 -19.13
CA GLN A 635 29.65 -11.61 -18.52
C GLN A 635 30.46 -10.76 -19.51
N GLU A 636 31.36 -11.35 -20.29
CA GLU A 636 32.13 -10.63 -21.31
C GLU A 636 31.23 -10.02 -22.38
N ILE A 637 30.24 -10.77 -22.86
CA ILE A 637 29.26 -10.27 -23.83
C ILE A 637 28.41 -9.18 -23.19
N PHE A 638 27.96 -9.38 -21.95
CA PHE A 638 27.19 -8.39 -21.20
C PHE A 638 27.95 -7.07 -21.08
N VAL A 639 29.22 -7.09 -20.68
CA VAL A 639 30.05 -5.89 -20.57
C VAL A 639 30.23 -5.18 -21.93
N ARG A 640 30.31 -5.92 -23.04
CA ARG A 640 30.39 -5.35 -24.39
C ARG A 640 29.08 -4.71 -24.86
N CYS A 641 27.96 -5.35 -24.55
CA CYS A 641 26.62 -4.91 -24.96
C CYS A 641 26.02 -3.86 -24.03
N LYS A 642 26.53 -3.75 -22.79
CA LYS A 642 26.12 -2.74 -21.82
C LYS A 642 26.40 -1.35 -22.39
N ARG A 643 25.37 -0.75 -22.97
CA ARG A 643 25.38 0.68 -23.27
C ARG A 643 25.50 1.40 -21.92
N PRO A 644 26.36 2.43 -21.79
CA PRO A 644 26.29 3.28 -20.63
C PRO A 644 24.86 3.83 -20.57
N LEU A 645 24.11 3.44 -19.53
CA LEU A 645 22.88 4.12 -19.20
C LEU A 645 23.29 5.55 -18.86
N LEU A 646 23.06 6.46 -19.80
CA LEU A 646 23.18 7.89 -19.58
C LEU A 646 22.11 8.29 -18.57
N ILE A 647 22.41 8.04 -17.29
CA ILE A 647 21.79 8.72 -16.16
C ILE A 647 22.83 9.76 -15.74
N GLN A 648 22.90 10.85 -16.51
CA GLN A 648 23.44 12.13 -16.05
C GLN A 648 22.29 13.00 -15.61
#